data_AF-A0A7L4TTF5-F1
#
_entry.id   AF-A0A7L4TTF5-F1
#
_cell.length_a   1.000
_cell.length_b   1.000
_cell.length_c   1.000
_cell.angle_alpha   90.00
_cell.angle_beta   90.00
_cell.angle_gamma   90.00
#
_symmetry.space_group_name_H-M   'P 1'
#
loop_
_entity.id
_entity.type
_entity.pdbx_description
1 polymer ?
#
loop_
_entity_poly.entity_id
_entity_poly.type
_entity_poly.pdbx_seq_one_letter_code
_entity_poly.pdbx_strand_id
1 'polypeptide(L)'
;MDNLLHLESPFETIISFHRLIESFEEIALSEVDYRSNYAKAILEQIALIPELKTGIRDYAIIKKNEALIKNILADLFPTALTQNEIKAVTIPFQNISFNYTERFKKILRNAGDEFYMEIRDFDSHQFYVNNCCLILSNYYKQHIDFNKPFFYDIPDEDGIEKHYRILYNADFMEITPTENSVALTQDDIDQLIDNYNDIDLWKSKFPPGSWILKGFGIVSLFDATTESSISNLKSNLLKPDAKSVASDEIVSNIFKSIFNIPDLRVGFIIYNQEEEKFIRPIKYDKQIHSFLLSKDQEIDCKNAFFGCSFENLLDKKEPFVISNVKKFTEESPNKLMGQHLLKQNIGSCLFAPIIKDGNLLGVIELVSERPRDLNSVNATKLDLVLPYLTDTIDRYNTDMQHQIEAIIQREYTTIHPSVYWKFKKESQNYFQNINHTKDYIFKEIVFKNVFPLYGQIDIKGSSEHRNETVKKDLQNQLATILRIFENQKPNSNLVLLEQRKFELQSMHDELNSPLKANTEQQIQRYIEEEIHPLLKNTKGTSQDHKLEESYFESLDEKSGMFYQERKKFDNAMSIINKRLALVLDKKQLEAQQIYPHYYERFKTDGVEHNLYIGASITPTKPFDVMYLHNLRLWQLQTLCEMELEHHQLKATLPYELDVTSLILVFSAPLSIRFRMDEKRFDVDGTYNARYEVVKKRIDKSNIKGTKERITEKEKITIVYSQNNEEAEYLKYIKYLQHKKILEPSIEQFEVEDLQGVSGLKAIRVKVINNTENLTTKKITYQDLLDELN
;
A
#
# COMPACT_ATOMS: atom_id res chain seq x y z
N MET A 1 12.87 -54.06 -16.11
CA MET A 1 12.29 -53.96 -17.48
C MET A 1 10.89 -54.56 -17.61
N ASP A 2 10.33 -55.24 -16.58
CA ASP A 2 9.10 -56.05 -16.76
C ASP A 2 7.81 -55.56 -16.08
N ASN A 3 7.67 -54.28 -15.66
CA ASN A 3 6.50 -53.90 -14.82
C ASN A 3 5.70 -52.64 -15.21
N LEU A 4 5.68 -52.22 -16.48
CA LEU A 4 4.89 -51.04 -16.92
C LEU A 4 4.12 -51.26 -18.24
N LEU A 5 3.88 -52.50 -18.64
CA LEU A 5 3.43 -52.85 -20.00
C LEU A 5 1.91 -52.85 -20.26
N HIS A 6 1.05 -52.39 -19.34
CA HIS A 6 -0.40 -52.43 -19.57
C HIS A 6 -1.13 -51.16 -19.09
N LEU A 7 -0.95 -50.06 -19.81
CA LEU A 7 -2.00 -49.05 -19.91
C LEU A 7 -2.97 -49.51 -21.00
N GLU A 8 -4.25 -49.61 -20.64
CA GLU A 8 -5.34 -49.92 -21.57
C GLU A 8 -5.34 -48.91 -22.72
N SER A 9 -5.43 -49.37 -23.97
CA SER A 9 -5.31 -48.52 -25.17
C SER A 9 -6.34 -48.95 -26.23
N PRO A 10 -6.89 -48.01 -27.03
CA PRO A 10 -7.71 -48.38 -28.18
C PRO A 10 -6.91 -49.10 -29.28
N PHE A 11 -5.58 -49.08 -29.22
CA PHE A 11 -4.70 -49.64 -30.24
C PHE A 11 -4.13 -51.02 -29.88
N GLU A 12 -4.15 -51.92 -30.86
CA GLU A 12 -3.17 -52.98 -31.03
C GLU A 12 -1.95 -52.42 -31.78
N THR A 13 -0.80 -52.36 -31.13
CA THR A 13 0.40 -51.74 -31.70
C THR A 13 1.26 -52.77 -32.43
N ILE A 14 1.63 -52.47 -33.68
CA ILE A 14 2.48 -53.33 -34.52
C ILE A 14 3.61 -52.49 -35.11
N ILE A 15 4.86 -52.77 -34.73
CA ILE A 15 6.00 -52.03 -35.30
C ILE A 15 6.29 -52.53 -36.71
N SER A 16 6.34 -51.64 -37.69
CA SER A 16 6.61 -52.00 -39.09
C SER A 16 7.33 -50.86 -39.80
N PHE A 17 8.22 -51.19 -40.73
CA PHE A 17 8.91 -50.22 -41.57
C PHE A 17 8.26 -50.09 -42.95
N HIS A 18 7.03 -50.61 -43.16
CA HIS A 18 6.38 -50.68 -44.47
C HIS A 18 6.35 -49.35 -45.24
N ARG A 19 5.98 -48.22 -44.61
CA ARG A 19 5.99 -46.90 -45.26
C ARG A 19 7.38 -46.47 -45.75
N LEU A 20 8.41 -46.76 -44.95
CA LEU A 20 9.78 -46.45 -45.34
C LEU A 20 10.28 -47.41 -46.43
N ILE A 21 9.85 -48.67 -46.40
CA ILE A 21 10.12 -49.66 -47.43
C ILE A 21 9.48 -49.26 -48.76
N GLU A 22 8.22 -48.80 -48.75
CA GLU A 22 7.53 -48.24 -49.93
C GLU A 22 8.36 -47.11 -50.54
N SER A 23 8.89 -46.20 -49.71
CA SER A 23 9.79 -45.14 -50.18
C SER A 23 11.08 -45.68 -50.78
N PHE A 24 11.70 -46.72 -50.19
CA PHE A 24 12.86 -47.38 -50.80
C PHE A 24 12.53 -48.09 -52.11
N GLU A 25 11.35 -48.70 -52.23
CA GLU A 25 10.86 -49.33 -53.47
C GLU A 25 10.72 -48.28 -54.58
N GLU A 26 10.22 -47.08 -54.27
CA GLU A 26 10.18 -45.95 -55.21
C GLU A 26 11.58 -45.44 -55.58
N ILE A 27 12.47 -45.27 -54.59
CA ILE A 27 13.85 -44.81 -54.82
C ILE A 27 14.63 -45.83 -55.66
N ALA A 28 14.38 -47.13 -55.49
CA ALA A 28 15.00 -48.19 -56.28
C ALA A 28 14.68 -48.10 -57.78
N LEU A 29 13.54 -47.50 -58.14
CA LEU A 29 13.10 -47.24 -59.52
C LEU A 29 13.68 -45.94 -60.10
N SER A 30 14.38 -45.12 -59.30
CA SER A 30 14.98 -43.86 -59.73
C SER A 30 16.14 -44.04 -60.72
N GLU A 31 16.30 -43.09 -61.65
CA GLU A 31 17.44 -43.02 -62.59
C GLU A 31 18.77 -42.57 -61.92
N VAL A 32 18.75 -42.23 -60.62
CA VAL A 32 19.95 -41.82 -59.88
C VAL A 32 20.68 -43.05 -59.36
N ASP A 33 21.72 -43.48 -60.09
CA ASP A 33 22.46 -44.73 -59.86
C ASP A 33 22.82 -44.99 -58.39
N TYR A 34 23.41 -44.01 -57.69
CA TYR A 34 23.87 -44.24 -56.32
C TYR A 34 22.71 -44.44 -55.31
N ARG A 35 21.59 -43.70 -55.47
CA ARG A 35 20.42 -43.84 -54.60
C ARG A 35 19.64 -45.11 -54.91
N SER A 36 19.49 -45.43 -56.19
CA SER A 36 18.85 -46.68 -56.64
C SER A 36 19.61 -47.89 -56.12
N ASN A 37 20.95 -47.91 -56.25
CA ASN A 37 21.79 -49.00 -55.76
C ASN A 37 21.74 -49.13 -54.23
N TYR A 38 21.77 -48.01 -53.51
CA TYR A 38 21.62 -47.99 -52.05
C TYR A 38 20.27 -48.59 -51.62
N ALA A 39 19.16 -48.13 -52.20
CA ALA A 39 17.83 -48.62 -51.89
C ALA A 39 17.67 -50.12 -52.21
N LYS A 40 18.17 -50.59 -53.36
CA LYS A 40 18.17 -52.01 -53.73
C LYS A 40 18.92 -52.88 -52.72
N ALA A 41 20.11 -52.46 -52.30
CA ALA A 41 20.92 -53.19 -51.32
C ALA A 41 20.23 -53.29 -49.94
N ILE A 42 19.51 -52.25 -49.52
CA ILE A 42 18.71 -52.27 -48.30
C ILE A 42 17.50 -53.20 -48.45
N LEU A 43 16.77 -53.13 -49.57
CA LEU A 43 15.61 -53.98 -49.84
C LEU A 43 15.96 -55.47 -49.86
N GLU A 44 17.12 -55.85 -50.40
CA GLU A 44 17.62 -57.24 -50.37
C GLU A 44 17.84 -57.74 -48.94
N GLN A 45 18.38 -56.90 -48.05
CA GLN A 45 18.58 -57.27 -46.64
C GLN A 45 17.25 -57.34 -45.88
N ILE A 46 16.29 -56.46 -46.20
CA ILE A 46 14.94 -56.48 -45.63
C ILE A 46 14.18 -57.75 -46.04
N ALA A 47 14.35 -58.24 -47.27
CA ALA A 47 13.68 -59.44 -47.77
C ALA A 47 14.01 -60.71 -46.96
N LEU A 48 15.17 -60.73 -46.28
CA LEU A 48 15.56 -61.82 -45.38
C LEU A 48 14.78 -61.83 -44.05
N ILE A 49 14.09 -60.74 -43.72
CA ILE A 49 13.31 -60.57 -42.48
C ILE A 49 11.94 -59.97 -42.83
N PRO A 50 10.99 -60.81 -43.33
CA PRO A 50 9.67 -60.34 -43.76
C PRO A 50 8.89 -59.57 -42.69
N GLU A 51 9.15 -59.84 -41.41
CA GLU A 51 8.54 -59.19 -40.25
C GLU A 51 8.78 -57.67 -40.23
N LEU A 52 9.88 -57.18 -40.82
CA LEU A 52 10.13 -55.73 -40.95
C LEU A 52 9.06 -55.04 -41.81
N LYS A 53 8.47 -55.74 -42.79
CA LYS A 53 7.39 -55.24 -43.66
C LYS A 53 6.00 -55.62 -43.13
N THR A 54 5.78 -56.87 -42.76
CA THR A 54 4.46 -57.37 -42.35
C THR A 54 4.06 -56.88 -40.95
N GLY A 55 5.03 -56.73 -40.05
CA GLY A 55 4.83 -56.24 -38.69
C GLY A 55 5.53 -57.09 -37.64
N ILE A 56 6.20 -56.43 -36.71
CA ILE A 56 6.94 -57.01 -35.58
C ILE A 56 6.03 -56.98 -34.34
N ARG A 57 5.71 -58.18 -33.82
CA ARG A 57 5.02 -58.34 -32.53
C ARG A 57 5.97 -58.70 -31.39
N ASP A 58 7.09 -59.34 -31.70
CA ASP A 58 8.15 -59.66 -30.73
C ASP A 58 9.31 -58.66 -30.86
N TYR A 59 9.46 -57.80 -29.85
CA TYR A 59 10.51 -56.78 -29.80
C TYR A 59 11.94 -57.36 -29.77
N ALA A 60 12.12 -58.65 -29.46
CA ALA A 60 13.42 -59.30 -29.56
C ALA A 60 13.99 -59.26 -30.99
N ILE A 61 13.11 -59.20 -32.01
CA ILE A 61 13.49 -59.07 -33.43
C ILE A 61 14.20 -57.74 -33.68
N ILE A 62 13.76 -56.64 -33.03
CA ILE A 62 14.39 -55.32 -33.15
C ILE A 62 15.81 -55.37 -32.58
N LYS A 63 15.95 -55.94 -31.37
CA LYS A 63 17.24 -56.05 -30.68
C LYS A 63 18.24 -56.94 -31.43
N LYS A 64 17.78 -58.06 -32.01
CA LYS A 64 18.63 -58.97 -32.79
C LYS A 64 19.16 -58.34 -34.09
N ASN A 65 18.43 -57.39 -34.66
CA ASN A 65 18.71 -56.79 -35.97
C ASN A 65 19.05 -55.30 -35.91
N GLU A 66 19.53 -54.79 -34.77
CA GLU A 66 19.79 -53.37 -34.53
C GLU A 66 20.68 -52.72 -35.60
N ALA A 67 21.73 -53.42 -36.05
CA ALA A 67 22.63 -52.92 -37.08
C ALA A 67 21.94 -52.69 -38.43
N LEU A 68 21.06 -53.62 -38.84
CA LEU A 68 20.27 -53.48 -40.06
C LEU A 68 19.24 -52.35 -39.92
N ILE A 69 18.54 -52.27 -38.80
CA ILE A 69 17.55 -51.22 -38.53
C ILE A 69 18.21 -49.83 -38.55
N LYS A 70 19.43 -49.70 -38.03
CA LYS A 70 20.20 -48.46 -38.13
C LYS A 70 20.49 -48.04 -39.57
N ASN A 71 20.77 -49.00 -40.46
CA ASN A 71 20.98 -48.73 -41.88
C ASN A 71 19.67 -48.33 -42.57
N ILE A 72 18.57 -49.01 -42.26
CA ILE A 72 17.22 -48.69 -42.76
C ILE A 72 16.86 -47.24 -42.39
N LEU A 73 17.17 -46.83 -41.17
CA LEU A 73 16.82 -45.51 -40.63
C LEU A 73 17.87 -44.42 -40.93
N ALA A 74 18.93 -44.71 -41.68
CA ALA A 74 20.06 -43.80 -41.86
C ALA A 74 19.68 -42.44 -42.49
N ASP A 75 18.70 -42.44 -43.40
CA ASP A 75 18.20 -41.20 -44.03
C ASP A 75 17.38 -40.33 -43.05
N LEU A 76 16.77 -40.95 -42.04
CA LEU A 76 15.99 -40.27 -40.99
C LEU A 76 16.86 -39.87 -39.78
N PHE A 77 18.02 -40.53 -39.62
CA PHE A 77 19.02 -40.27 -38.59
C PHE A 77 20.41 -40.03 -39.20
N PRO A 78 20.62 -38.90 -39.92
CA PRO A 78 21.87 -38.65 -40.61
C PRO A 78 23.05 -38.65 -39.65
N THR A 79 24.09 -39.43 -39.97
CA THR A 79 25.25 -39.63 -39.07
C THR A 79 25.87 -38.30 -38.63
N ALA A 80 25.95 -37.31 -39.52
CA ALA A 80 26.50 -35.98 -39.26
C ALA A 80 25.70 -35.17 -38.21
N LEU A 81 24.41 -35.47 -38.01
CA LEU A 81 23.53 -34.72 -37.11
C LEU A 81 23.35 -35.39 -35.75
N THR A 82 23.81 -36.63 -35.58
CA THR A 82 23.59 -37.43 -34.36
C THR A 82 24.15 -36.81 -33.07
N GLN A 83 25.16 -35.94 -33.18
CA GLN A 83 25.75 -35.22 -32.02
C GLN A 83 24.97 -33.97 -31.62
N ASN A 84 24.12 -33.44 -32.50
CA ASN A 84 23.33 -32.24 -32.24
C ASN A 84 21.85 -32.54 -32.04
N GLU A 85 21.25 -33.41 -32.84
CA GLU A 85 19.83 -33.73 -32.73
C GLU A 85 19.57 -34.71 -31.59
N ILE A 86 18.45 -34.53 -30.89
CA ILE A 86 17.98 -35.45 -29.86
C ILE A 86 16.78 -36.19 -30.46
N LYS A 87 17.01 -37.38 -31.04
CA LYS A 87 15.98 -38.15 -31.74
C LYS A 87 16.03 -39.63 -31.41
N ALA A 88 14.88 -40.29 -31.44
CA ALA A 88 14.75 -41.75 -31.40
C ALA A 88 13.53 -42.20 -32.20
N VAL A 89 13.49 -43.48 -32.56
CA VAL A 89 12.27 -44.12 -33.03
C VAL A 89 11.44 -44.54 -31.82
N THR A 90 10.12 -44.35 -31.88
CA THR A 90 9.20 -44.66 -30.79
C THR A 90 7.81 -45.00 -31.30
N ILE A 91 6.94 -45.47 -30.41
CA ILE A 91 5.49 -45.38 -30.59
C ILE A 91 4.99 -44.18 -29.76
N PRO A 92 4.19 -43.25 -30.32
CA PRO A 92 3.68 -42.10 -29.57
C PRO A 92 3.00 -42.52 -28.27
N PHE A 93 3.27 -41.77 -27.20
CA PHE A 93 2.71 -41.97 -25.85
C PHE A 93 3.07 -43.30 -25.15
N GLN A 94 3.78 -44.21 -25.80
CA GLN A 94 4.17 -45.50 -25.24
C GLN A 94 5.67 -45.50 -24.87
N ASN A 95 6.02 -46.28 -23.85
CA ASN A 95 7.38 -46.41 -23.37
C ASN A 95 8.21 -47.44 -24.18
N ILE A 96 8.20 -47.31 -25.51
CA ILE A 96 8.96 -48.16 -26.43
C ILE A 96 9.74 -47.25 -27.36
N SER A 97 11.07 -47.24 -27.24
CA SER A 97 11.94 -46.48 -28.12
C SER A 97 13.29 -47.13 -28.40
N PHE A 98 13.82 -46.89 -29.60
CA PHE A 98 15.07 -47.47 -30.11
C PHE A 98 15.72 -46.55 -31.17
N ASN A 99 16.91 -46.92 -31.65
CA ASN A 99 17.69 -46.14 -32.63
C ASN A 99 17.89 -44.66 -32.23
N TYR A 100 18.51 -44.46 -31.07
CA TYR A 100 18.80 -43.14 -30.51
C TYR A 100 19.96 -42.43 -31.23
N THR A 101 19.87 -41.11 -31.37
CA THR A 101 21.03 -40.27 -31.71
C THR A 101 22.07 -40.28 -30.59
N GLU A 102 23.33 -40.01 -30.92
CA GLU A 102 24.43 -40.02 -29.94
C GLU A 102 24.23 -38.98 -28.83
N ARG A 103 23.68 -37.80 -29.15
CA ARG A 103 23.32 -36.79 -28.15
C ARG A 103 22.25 -37.32 -27.18
N PHE A 104 21.23 -38.02 -27.68
CA PHE A 104 20.17 -38.55 -26.81
C PHE A 104 20.71 -39.66 -25.90
N LYS A 105 21.55 -40.56 -26.42
CA LYS A 105 22.25 -41.57 -25.60
C LYS A 105 23.07 -40.92 -24.48
N LYS A 106 23.78 -39.83 -24.78
CA LYS A 106 24.55 -39.09 -23.77
C LYS A 106 23.65 -38.50 -22.69
N ILE A 107 22.54 -37.88 -23.06
CA ILE A 107 21.56 -37.31 -22.12
C ILE A 107 21.02 -38.39 -21.18
N LEU A 108 20.59 -39.54 -21.73
CA LEU A 108 20.07 -40.65 -20.91
C LEU A 108 21.13 -41.26 -20.00
N ARG A 109 22.37 -41.39 -20.48
CA ARG A 109 23.48 -41.88 -19.66
C ARG A 109 23.80 -40.92 -18.51
N ASN A 110 23.72 -39.60 -18.76
CA ASN A 110 23.99 -38.59 -17.74
C ASN A 110 22.89 -38.53 -16.66
N ALA A 111 21.65 -38.93 -16.98
CA ALA A 111 20.54 -38.97 -16.03
C ALA A 111 20.66 -40.09 -14.97
N GLY A 112 21.50 -41.10 -15.22
CA GLY A 112 21.74 -42.23 -14.31
C GLY A 112 20.87 -43.46 -14.58
N ASP A 113 21.30 -44.60 -14.05
CA ASP A 113 20.69 -45.92 -14.34
C ASP A 113 19.29 -46.12 -13.71
N GLU A 114 18.89 -45.27 -12.76
CA GLU A 114 17.58 -45.30 -12.10
C GLU A 114 16.53 -44.40 -12.79
N PHE A 115 16.91 -43.67 -13.86
CA PHE A 115 16.01 -42.77 -14.57
C PHE A 115 15.01 -43.51 -15.48
N TYR A 116 13.73 -43.14 -15.38
CA TYR A 116 12.66 -43.63 -16.25
C TYR A 116 12.08 -42.46 -17.05
N MET A 117 11.97 -42.64 -18.36
CA MET A 117 11.45 -41.63 -19.27
C MET A 117 9.91 -41.60 -19.22
N GLU A 118 9.35 -40.60 -18.55
CA GLU A 118 7.91 -40.40 -18.41
C GLU A 118 7.51 -38.99 -18.82
N ILE A 119 6.37 -38.87 -19.52
CA ILE A 119 5.85 -37.58 -19.95
C ILE A 119 5.28 -36.84 -18.73
N ARG A 120 5.71 -35.59 -18.51
CA ARG A 120 5.22 -34.75 -17.41
C ARG A 120 3.70 -34.59 -17.45
N ASP A 121 3.05 -34.73 -16.29
CA ASP A 121 1.61 -34.54 -16.10
C ASP A 121 0.77 -35.32 -17.13
N PHE A 122 1.13 -36.59 -17.37
CA PHE A 122 0.51 -37.47 -18.35
C PHE A 122 -0.05 -38.74 -17.70
N ASP A 123 -1.35 -38.72 -17.38
CA ASP A 123 -2.04 -39.81 -16.71
C ASP A 123 -2.70 -40.82 -17.68
N SER A 124 -3.31 -41.87 -17.13
CA SER A 124 -4.01 -42.89 -17.92
C SER A 124 -5.20 -42.33 -18.70
N HIS A 125 -5.84 -41.26 -18.20
CA HIS A 125 -6.97 -40.63 -18.87
C HIS A 125 -6.50 -39.90 -20.13
N GLN A 126 -5.49 -39.05 -19.98
CA GLN A 126 -4.84 -38.36 -21.08
C GLN A 126 -4.22 -39.33 -22.07
N PHE A 127 -3.59 -40.41 -21.61
CA PHE A 127 -3.07 -41.45 -22.49
C PHE A 127 -4.18 -42.01 -23.39
N TYR A 128 -5.33 -42.42 -22.83
CA TYR A 128 -6.42 -43.02 -23.60
C TYR A 128 -7.04 -42.05 -24.61
N VAL A 129 -7.38 -40.83 -24.14
CA VAL A 129 -8.03 -39.82 -24.96
C VAL A 129 -7.11 -39.35 -26.09
N ASN A 130 -5.81 -39.10 -25.82
CA ASN A 130 -4.87 -38.70 -26.87
C ASN A 130 -4.70 -39.78 -27.94
N ASN A 131 -4.71 -41.07 -27.57
CA ASN A 131 -4.71 -42.17 -28.54
C ASN A 131 -6.00 -42.19 -29.38
N CYS A 132 -7.17 -41.92 -28.79
CA CYS A 132 -8.42 -41.77 -29.53
C CYS A 132 -8.39 -40.57 -30.48
N CYS A 133 -7.81 -39.44 -30.07
CA CYS A 133 -7.64 -38.26 -30.91
C CYS A 133 -6.74 -38.52 -32.12
N LEU A 134 -5.72 -39.39 -32.00
CA LEU A 134 -4.94 -39.83 -33.17
C LEU A 134 -5.82 -40.54 -34.22
N ILE A 135 -6.79 -41.35 -33.78
CA ILE A 135 -7.75 -42.02 -34.66
C ILE A 135 -8.67 -40.98 -35.32
N LEU A 136 -9.23 -40.05 -34.54
CA LEU A 136 -10.10 -38.99 -35.05
C LEU A 136 -9.39 -38.13 -36.10
N SER A 137 -8.13 -37.78 -35.85
CA SER A 137 -7.34 -36.97 -36.78
C SER A 137 -6.94 -37.73 -38.04
N ASN A 138 -6.42 -38.96 -37.91
CA ASN A 138 -5.88 -39.69 -39.04
C ASN A 138 -6.96 -40.39 -39.88
N TYR A 139 -7.90 -41.10 -39.25
CA TYR A 139 -8.95 -41.85 -39.93
C TYR A 139 -10.17 -40.99 -40.27
N TYR A 140 -10.70 -40.24 -39.29
CA TYR A 140 -11.90 -39.41 -39.48
C TYR A 140 -11.61 -37.99 -40.02
N LYS A 141 -10.33 -37.62 -40.21
CA LYS A 141 -9.89 -36.31 -40.72
C LYS A 141 -10.40 -35.10 -39.92
N GLN A 142 -10.62 -35.30 -38.62
CA GLN A 142 -11.04 -34.23 -37.72
C GLN A 142 -9.84 -33.43 -37.21
N HIS A 143 -9.90 -32.11 -37.35
CA HIS A 143 -8.85 -31.22 -36.86
C HIS A 143 -9.11 -30.87 -35.38
N ILE A 144 -8.62 -31.70 -34.48
CA ILE A 144 -8.68 -31.45 -33.03
C ILE A 144 -7.34 -30.85 -32.59
N ASP A 145 -7.38 -29.60 -32.12
CA ASP A 145 -6.19 -28.90 -31.65
C ASP A 145 -5.87 -29.26 -30.19
N PHE A 146 -5.05 -30.28 -29.99
CA PHE A 146 -4.48 -30.63 -28.69
C PHE A 146 -3.21 -29.82 -28.43
N ASN A 147 -3.39 -28.53 -28.13
CA ASN A 147 -2.29 -27.56 -28.06
C ASN A 147 -1.47 -27.61 -26.75
N LYS A 148 -1.55 -28.70 -25.97
CA LYS A 148 -0.73 -28.88 -24.76
C LYS A 148 0.62 -29.51 -25.14
N PRO A 149 1.76 -28.78 -25.07
CA PRO A 149 3.06 -29.37 -25.32
C PRO A 149 3.42 -30.40 -24.25
N PHE A 150 3.99 -31.53 -24.69
CA PHE A 150 4.52 -32.57 -23.82
C PHE A 150 5.99 -32.33 -23.49
N PHE A 151 6.41 -32.70 -22.28
CA PHE A 151 7.78 -32.54 -21.80
C PHE A 151 8.31 -33.80 -21.14
N TYR A 152 9.61 -34.06 -21.32
CA TYR A 152 10.39 -34.93 -20.45
C TYR A 152 11.22 -34.09 -19.49
N ASP A 153 11.22 -34.52 -18.23
CA ASP A 153 12.10 -33.98 -17.20
C ASP A 153 13.26 -34.94 -17.00
N ILE A 154 14.45 -34.51 -17.40
CA ILE A 154 15.66 -35.35 -17.40
C ILE A 154 16.75 -34.62 -16.63
N PRO A 155 17.24 -35.15 -15.49
CA PRO A 155 18.36 -34.55 -14.79
C PRO A 155 19.66 -34.67 -15.61
N ASP A 156 20.50 -33.65 -15.55
CA ASP A 156 21.85 -33.71 -16.09
C ASP A 156 22.87 -34.31 -15.10
N GLU A 157 24.15 -34.37 -15.52
CA GLU A 157 25.23 -34.95 -14.72
C GLU A 157 25.50 -34.23 -13.40
N ASP A 158 25.08 -32.96 -13.28
CA ASP A 158 25.21 -32.14 -12.08
C ASP A 158 23.90 -32.13 -11.25
N GLY A 159 22.88 -32.88 -11.67
CA GLY A 159 21.58 -32.97 -11.01
C GLY A 159 20.63 -31.80 -11.31
N ILE A 160 20.92 -30.95 -12.30
CA ILE A 160 20.00 -29.91 -12.75
C ILE A 160 18.95 -30.55 -13.66
N GLU A 161 17.68 -30.40 -13.31
CA GLU A 161 16.56 -30.87 -14.12
C GLU A 161 16.46 -30.08 -15.43
N LYS A 162 16.55 -30.79 -16.56
CA LYS A 162 16.34 -30.25 -17.91
C LYS A 162 14.94 -30.59 -18.39
N HIS A 163 14.31 -29.62 -19.05
CA HIS A 163 12.95 -29.75 -19.54
C HIS A 163 12.99 -29.84 -21.07
N TYR A 164 12.76 -31.05 -21.59
CA TYR A 164 12.81 -31.32 -23.03
C TYR A 164 11.41 -31.37 -23.61
N ARG A 165 11.08 -30.43 -24.50
CA ARG A 165 9.82 -30.47 -25.26
C ARG A 165 9.83 -31.63 -26.25
N ILE A 166 8.76 -32.41 -26.25
CA ILE A 166 8.57 -33.59 -27.10
C ILE A 166 7.86 -33.18 -28.39
N LEU A 167 8.42 -33.61 -29.52
CA LEU A 167 7.83 -33.46 -30.85
C LEU A 167 7.72 -34.85 -31.49
N TYR A 168 6.50 -35.29 -31.77
CA TYR A 168 6.26 -36.55 -32.49
C TYR A 168 6.08 -36.28 -33.98
N ASN A 169 6.77 -37.06 -34.80
CA ASN A 169 6.46 -37.24 -36.21
C ASN A 169 5.86 -38.65 -36.38
N ALA A 170 4.66 -38.73 -36.96
CA ALA A 170 3.92 -39.97 -37.18
C ALA A 170 3.74 -40.29 -38.67
N ASP A 171 4.56 -39.73 -39.57
CA ASP A 171 4.42 -39.89 -41.03
C ASP A 171 4.61 -41.35 -41.49
N PHE A 172 5.31 -42.16 -40.69
CA PHE A 172 5.53 -43.59 -40.95
C PHE A 172 4.55 -44.51 -40.20
N MET A 173 3.44 -43.95 -39.71
CA MET A 173 2.38 -44.69 -39.02
C MET A 173 1.10 -44.76 -39.85
N GLU A 174 0.41 -45.88 -39.72
CA GLU A 174 -0.87 -46.16 -40.33
C GLU A 174 -1.85 -46.64 -39.26
N ILE A 175 -3.09 -46.13 -39.31
CA ILE A 175 -4.17 -46.48 -38.39
C ILE A 175 -5.29 -47.14 -39.19
N THR A 176 -5.63 -48.38 -38.84
CA THR A 176 -6.71 -49.14 -39.50
C THR A 176 -7.70 -49.70 -38.50
N PRO A 177 -9.01 -49.72 -38.81
CA PRO A 177 -10.03 -50.30 -37.94
C PRO A 177 -9.92 -51.83 -37.87
N THR A 178 -10.29 -52.44 -36.72
CA THR A 178 -10.52 -53.88 -36.59
C THR A 178 -12.01 -54.23 -36.66
N GLU A 179 -12.34 -55.53 -36.59
CA GLU A 179 -13.72 -56.00 -36.48
C GLU A 179 -14.43 -55.48 -35.21
N ASN A 180 -13.67 -55.11 -34.17
CA ASN A 180 -14.18 -54.58 -32.91
C ASN A 180 -14.32 -53.04 -32.91
N SER A 181 -14.01 -52.38 -34.02
CA SER A 181 -14.15 -50.92 -34.15
C SER A 181 -15.61 -50.50 -34.24
N VAL A 182 -15.95 -49.42 -33.53
CA VAL A 182 -17.24 -48.76 -33.64
C VAL A 182 -17.12 -47.64 -34.67
N ALA A 183 -17.97 -47.68 -35.69
CA ALA A 183 -18.07 -46.59 -36.66
C ALA A 183 -18.75 -45.38 -36.01
N LEU A 184 -18.12 -44.21 -36.11
CA LEU A 184 -18.60 -42.97 -35.50
C LEU A 184 -19.30 -42.09 -36.53
N THR A 185 -20.43 -41.50 -36.12
CA THR A 185 -21.08 -40.40 -36.83
C THR A 185 -20.50 -39.06 -36.37
N GLN A 186 -20.83 -37.97 -37.08
CA GLN A 186 -20.40 -36.63 -36.65
C GLN A 186 -20.96 -36.27 -35.27
N ASP A 187 -22.20 -36.65 -34.95
CA ASP A 187 -22.83 -36.40 -33.65
C ASP A 187 -22.09 -37.13 -32.52
N ASP A 188 -21.61 -38.35 -32.77
CA ASP A 188 -20.77 -39.09 -31.81
C ASP A 188 -19.43 -38.39 -31.58
N ILE A 189 -18.84 -37.82 -32.63
CA ILE A 189 -17.57 -37.08 -32.54
C ILE A 189 -17.76 -35.78 -31.76
N ASP A 190 -18.83 -35.04 -32.05
CA ASP A 190 -19.17 -33.80 -31.36
C ASP A 190 -19.42 -34.08 -29.87
N GLN A 191 -20.16 -35.17 -29.57
CA GLN A 191 -20.38 -35.62 -28.20
C GLN A 191 -19.07 -35.95 -27.46
N LEU A 192 -18.10 -36.60 -28.12
CA LEU A 192 -16.80 -36.90 -27.51
C LEU A 192 -15.99 -35.63 -27.24
N ILE A 193 -15.99 -34.68 -28.18
CA ILE A 193 -15.27 -33.39 -28.04
C ILE A 193 -15.87 -32.56 -26.90
N ASP A 194 -17.20 -32.53 -26.77
CA ASP A 194 -17.89 -31.82 -25.70
C ASP A 194 -17.69 -32.45 -24.30
N ASN A 195 -17.26 -33.72 -24.24
CA ASN A 195 -17.16 -34.51 -23.01
C ASN A 195 -15.74 -35.09 -22.80
N TYR A 196 -14.70 -34.25 -22.88
CA TYR A 196 -13.29 -34.66 -22.68
C TYR A 196 -13.06 -35.52 -21.42
N ASN A 197 -13.65 -35.13 -20.28
CA ASN A 197 -13.40 -35.79 -18.98
C ASN A 197 -14.12 -37.15 -18.82
N ASP A 198 -15.06 -37.52 -19.69
CA ASP A 198 -15.84 -38.76 -19.58
C ASP A 198 -15.13 -39.93 -20.28
N ILE A 199 -14.19 -40.56 -19.57
CA ILE A 199 -13.41 -41.66 -20.14
C ILE A 199 -14.24 -42.89 -20.53
N ASP A 200 -15.36 -43.14 -19.84
CA ASP A 200 -16.21 -44.28 -20.13
C ASP A 200 -16.93 -44.08 -21.47
N LEU A 201 -17.34 -42.84 -21.78
CA LEU A 201 -17.82 -42.46 -23.10
C LEU A 201 -16.76 -42.71 -24.18
N TRP A 202 -15.52 -42.24 -23.96
CA TRP A 202 -14.41 -42.48 -24.89
C TRP A 202 -14.16 -43.97 -25.13
N LYS A 203 -14.15 -44.79 -24.07
CA LYS A 203 -13.99 -46.25 -24.17
C LYS A 203 -15.17 -46.94 -24.85
N SER A 204 -16.38 -46.42 -24.71
CA SER A 204 -17.56 -46.98 -25.40
C SER A 204 -17.50 -46.79 -26.91
N LYS A 205 -16.95 -45.64 -27.37
CA LYS A 205 -16.81 -45.28 -28.79
C LYS A 205 -15.50 -45.79 -29.41
N PHE A 206 -14.46 -45.95 -28.59
CA PHE A 206 -13.19 -46.56 -28.96
C PHE A 206 -12.86 -47.68 -27.97
N PRO A 207 -13.41 -48.89 -28.14
CA PRO A 207 -13.10 -50.01 -27.25
C PRO A 207 -11.60 -50.36 -27.25
N PRO A 208 -11.06 -50.91 -26.17
CA PRO A 208 -9.66 -51.35 -26.12
C PRO A 208 -9.33 -52.34 -27.24
N GLY A 209 -8.20 -52.15 -27.92
CA GLY A 209 -7.76 -53.00 -29.06
C GLY A 209 -8.67 -52.96 -30.30
N SER A 210 -9.58 -51.99 -30.40
CA SER A 210 -10.48 -51.86 -31.55
C SER A 210 -9.84 -51.28 -32.82
N TRP A 211 -8.59 -50.78 -32.72
CA TRP A 211 -7.83 -50.23 -33.83
C TRP A 211 -6.44 -50.83 -33.89
N ILE A 212 -5.86 -50.93 -35.09
CA ILE A 212 -4.45 -51.32 -35.28
C ILE A 212 -3.66 -50.06 -35.58
N LEU A 213 -2.61 -49.83 -34.79
CA LEU A 213 -1.57 -48.83 -35.06
C LEU A 213 -0.35 -49.56 -35.62
N LYS A 214 -0.12 -49.43 -36.92
CA LYS A 214 0.98 -50.11 -37.62
C LYS A 214 2.02 -49.10 -38.08
N GLY A 215 3.29 -49.31 -37.74
CA GLY A 215 4.37 -48.43 -38.18
C GLY A 215 5.32 -48.03 -37.06
N PHE A 216 5.98 -46.88 -37.22
CA PHE A 216 6.78 -46.25 -36.16
C PHE A 216 6.67 -44.73 -36.23
N GLY A 217 6.87 -44.07 -35.10
CA GLY A 217 7.02 -42.62 -35.01
C GLY A 217 8.47 -42.23 -34.72
N ILE A 218 8.80 -40.96 -34.95
CA ILE A 218 10.06 -40.36 -34.55
C ILE A 218 9.76 -39.36 -33.44
N VAL A 219 10.42 -39.53 -32.29
CA VAL A 219 10.43 -38.51 -31.25
C VAL A 219 11.66 -37.64 -31.42
N SER A 220 11.45 -36.32 -31.45
CA SER A 220 12.49 -35.30 -31.39
C SER A 220 12.34 -34.50 -30.11
N LEU A 221 13.44 -34.23 -29.42
CA LEU A 221 13.45 -33.42 -28.21
C LEU A 221 14.13 -32.07 -28.44
N PHE A 222 13.54 -31.02 -27.91
CA PHE A 222 14.10 -29.68 -27.87
C PHE A 222 14.29 -29.24 -26.42
N ASP A 223 15.49 -28.75 -26.07
CA ASP A 223 15.77 -28.24 -24.73
C ASP A 223 15.03 -26.91 -24.52
N ALA A 224 13.95 -26.96 -23.74
CA ALA A 224 13.11 -25.82 -23.37
C ALA A 224 13.29 -25.47 -21.88
N THR A 225 14.45 -25.80 -21.30
CA THR A 225 14.71 -25.66 -19.87
C THR A 225 14.57 -24.20 -19.40
N THR A 226 15.07 -23.25 -20.19
CA THR A 226 15.00 -21.82 -19.83
C THR A 226 13.55 -21.32 -19.85
N GLU A 227 12.80 -21.64 -20.90
CA GLU A 227 11.40 -21.26 -21.07
C GLU A 227 10.50 -21.88 -19.99
N SER A 228 10.70 -23.16 -19.69
CA SER A 228 9.98 -23.87 -18.63
C SER A 228 10.32 -23.28 -17.26
N SER A 229 11.60 -22.99 -16.99
CA SER A 229 12.02 -22.37 -15.72
C SER A 229 11.42 -20.98 -15.52
N ILE A 230 11.36 -20.16 -16.58
CA ILE A 230 10.72 -18.85 -16.55
C ILE A 230 9.21 -18.98 -16.30
N SER A 231 8.53 -19.94 -16.94
CA SER A 231 7.11 -20.22 -16.71
C SER A 231 6.86 -20.62 -15.24
N ASN A 232 7.69 -21.51 -14.70
CA ASN A 232 7.64 -21.92 -13.30
C ASN A 232 7.89 -20.75 -12.34
N LEU A 233 8.81 -19.83 -12.69
CA LEU A 233 9.02 -18.59 -11.94
C LEU A 233 7.76 -17.74 -11.88
N LYS A 234 7.12 -17.48 -13.03
CA LYS A 234 5.89 -16.70 -13.10
C LYS A 234 4.80 -17.30 -12.21
N SER A 235 4.57 -18.60 -12.35
CA SER A 235 3.55 -19.32 -11.59
C SER A 235 3.81 -19.28 -10.08
N ASN A 236 5.07 -19.26 -9.64
CA ASN A 236 5.42 -19.17 -8.23
C ASN A 236 5.37 -17.72 -7.68
N LEU A 237 5.74 -16.73 -8.48
CA LEU A 237 5.70 -15.30 -8.10
C LEU A 237 4.28 -14.71 -8.09
N LEU A 238 3.35 -15.29 -8.85
CA LEU A 238 1.94 -14.86 -8.96
C LEU A 238 1.02 -15.48 -7.90
N LYS A 239 1.52 -16.37 -7.03
CA LYS A 239 0.68 -16.99 -5.98
C LYS A 239 0.25 -15.93 -4.95
N PRO A 240 -1.07 -15.81 -4.65
CA PRO A 240 -1.62 -14.76 -3.80
C PRO A 240 -1.29 -14.90 -2.31
N ASP A 241 -0.64 -15.99 -1.88
CA ASP A 241 -0.24 -16.18 -0.49
C ASP A 241 1.04 -15.38 -0.17
N ALA A 242 0.85 -14.14 0.29
CA ALA A 242 1.88 -13.24 0.81
C ALA A 242 2.65 -13.78 2.04
N LYS A 243 2.37 -15.01 2.49
CA LYS A 243 3.06 -15.70 3.58
C LYS A 243 4.26 -16.54 3.11
N SER A 244 4.35 -16.85 1.83
CA SER A 244 5.54 -17.49 1.26
C SER A 244 5.85 -16.81 -0.06
N VAL A 245 6.79 -15.86 -0.05
CA VAL A 245 7.72 -15.81 -1.18
C VAL A 245 8.20 -17.26 -1.32
N ALA A 246 8.00 -17.86 -2.49
CA ALA A 246 8.37 -19.25 -2.75
C ALA A 246 9.70 -19.54 -2.05
N SER A 247 9.78 -20.64 -1.28
CA SER A 247 10.96 -20.96 -0.46
C SER A 247 12.23 -20.69 -1.26
N ASP A 248 13.29 -20.13 -0.63
CA ASP A 248 14.51 -19.76 -1.35
C ASP A 248 15.05 -20.89 -2.22
N GLU A 249 14.78 -22.13 -1.84
CA GLU A 249 15.06 -23.33 -2.62
C GLU A 249 14.36 -23.34 -3.99
N ILE A 250 13.07 -23.01 -4.09
CA ILE A 250 12.35 -22.97 -5.37
C ILE A 250 12.93 -21.87 -6.25
N VAL A 251 13.11 -20.67 -5.69
CA VAL A 251 13.67 -19.54 -6.45
C VAL A 251 15.11 -19.85 -6.87
N SER A 252 15.94 -20.35 -5.95
CA SER A 252 17.33 -20.76 -6.23
C SER A 252 17.38 -21.84 -7.30
N ASN A 253 16.54 -22.88 -7.25
CA ASN A 253 16.51 -23.94 -8.25
C ASN A 253 16.12 -23.42 -9.64
N ILE A 254 15.18 -22.49 -9.71
CA ILE A 254 14.81 -21.84 -10.97
C ILE A 254 16.00 -21.05 -11.53
N PHE A 255 16.68 -20.25 -10.71
CA PHE A 255 17.86 -19.50 -11.15
C PHE A 255 19.01 -20.42 -11.56
N LYS A 256 19.26 -21.51 -10.81
CA LYS A 256 20.24 -22.55 -11.19
C LYS A 256 19.95 -23.12 -12.57
N SER A 257 18.69 -23.39 -12.87
CA SER A 257 18.25 -23.92 -14.16
C SER A 257 18.39 -22.90 -15.30
N ILE A 258 17.98 -21.64 -15.10
CA ILE A 258 18.11 -20.56 -16.09
C ILE A 258 19.59 -20.27 -16.42
N PHE A 259 20.45 -20.22 -15.40
CA PHE A 259 21.87 -19.92 -15.58
C PHE A 259 22.71 -21.14 -15.94
N ASN A 260 22.20 -22.34 -15.69
CA ASN A 260 22.92 -23.62 -15.81
C ASN A 260 24.15 -23.67 -14.89
N ILE A 261 23.96 -23.32 -13.62
CA ILE A 261 25.02 -23.26 -12.59
C ILE A 261 24.51 -23.98 -11.34
N PRO A 262 25.05 -25.17 -10.98
CA PRO A 262 24.51 -26.00 -9.88
C PRO A 262 24.65 -25.38 -8.48
N ASP A 263 25.76 -24.68 -8.24
CA ASP A 263 26.13 -24.03 -6.98
C ASP A 263 25.66 -22.56 -6.88
N LEU A 264 24.81 -22.11 -7.82
CA LEU A 264 24.32 -20.74 -7.82
C LEU A 264 23.49 -20.46 -6.57
N ARG A 265 23.82 -19.35 -5.88
CA ARG A 265 23.06 -18.85 -4.74
C ARG A 265 22.44 -17.50 -5.07
N VAL A 266 21.22 -17.30 -4.57
CA VAL A 266 20.40 -16.11 -4.80
C VAL A 266 20.24 -15.36 -3.49
N GLY A 267 20.38 -14.05 -3.54
CA GLY A 267 20.19 -13.14 -2.42
C GLY A 267 19.46 -11.87 -2.84
N PHE A 268 19.00 -11.11 -1.86
CA PHE A 268 18.24 -9.90 -2.11
C PHE A 268 18.39 -8.89 -0.98
N ILE A 269 18.51 -7.61 -1.34
CA ILE A 269 18.49 -6.46 -0.41
C ILE A 269 17.46 -5.44 -0.86
N ILE A 270 16.77 -4.84 0.12
CA ILE A 270 15.81 -3.77 -0.12
C ILE A 270 16.54 -2.43 0.01
N TYR A 271 16.20 -1.49 -0.86
CA TYR A 271 16.67 -0.11 -0.74
C TYR A 271 15.59 0.76 -0.10
N ASN A 272 15.88 1.31 1.08
CA ASN A 272 15.03 2.31 1.72
C ASN A 272 15.49 3.70 1.28
N GLN A 273 14.73 4.29 0.35
CA GLN A 273 15.01 5.61 -0.19
C GLN A 273 14.86 6.72 0.86
N GLU A 274 14.01 6.57 1.89
CA GLU A 274 13.81 7.60 2.92
C GLU A 274 15.01 7.71 3.85
N GLU A 275 15.68 6.59 4.14
CA GLU A 275 16.86 6.57 5.00
C GLU A 275 18.19 6.52 4.21
N GLU A 276 18.14 6.45 2.87
CA GLU A 276 19.31 6.20 2.00
C GLU A 276 20.13 4.95 2.41
N LYS A 277 19.43 3.88 2.81
CA LYS A 277 20.06 2.66 3.34
C LYS A 277 19.63 1.41 2.62
N PHE A 278 20.55 0.45 2.53
CA PHE A 278 20.20 -0.92 2.23
C PHE A 278 19.80 -1.64 3.52
N ILE A 279 18.63 -2.27 3.47
CA ILE A 279 18.07 -3.02 4.57
C ILE A 279 17.86 -4.47 4.13
N ARG A 280 18.15 -5.41 5.03
CA ARG A 280 17.82 -6.81 4.79
C ARG A 280 16.29 -6.98 4.91
N PRO A 281 15.64 -7.78 4.04
CA PRO A 281 14.21 -8.07 4.17
C PRO A 281 13.90 -8.75 5.52
N ILE A 282 13.20 -8.05 6.41
CA ILE A 282 12.99 -8.46 7.81
C ILE A 282 11.97 -9.61 7.94
N LYS A 283 11.07 -9.78 6.96
CA LYS A 283 10.08 -10.87 6.94
C LYS A 283 10.69 -12.28 6.79
N TYR A 284 11.99 -12.40 6.53
CA TYR A 284 12.66 -13.66 6.19
C TYR A 284 13.94 -13.91 6.99
N ASP A 285 13.90 -13.67 8.30
CA ASP A 285 15.05 -13.81 9.23
C ASP A 285 15.70 -15.22 9.25
N LYS A 286 15.21 -16.18 8.45
CA LYS A 286 15.83 -17.49 8.22
C LYS A 286 15.94 -17.94 6.76
N GLN A 287 15.54 -17.13 5.79
CA GLN A 287 15.30 -17.61 4.43
C GLN A 287 16.07 -16.77 3.38
N ILE A 288 15.78 -15.47 3.23
CA ILE A 288 16.46 -14.66 2.21
C ILE A 288 17.82 -14.17 2.75
N HIS A 289 18.91 -14.66 2.15
CA HIS A 289 20.28 -14.26 2.45
C HIS A 289 20.68 -13.01 1.64
N SER A 290 21.54 -12.18 2.22
CA SER A 290 22.30 -11.18 1.46
C SER A 290 23.79 -11.46 1.61
N PHE A 291 24.48 -11.48 0.48
CA PHE A 291 25.93 -11.60 0.34
C PHE A 291 26.63 -10.25 0.51
N LEU A 292 25.90 -9.14 0.37
CA LEU A 292 26.40 -7.79 0.66
C LEU A 292 26.25 -7.42 2.14
N LEU A 293 25.16 -7.84 2.79
CA LEU A 293 24.82 -7.60 4.20
C LEU A 293 24.93 -8.89 5.03
N SER A 294 26.09 -9.56 5.02
CA SER A 294 26.24 -10.89 5.63
C SER A 294 26.24 -10.91 7.17
N LYS A 295 26.55 -9.77 7.84
CA LYS A 295 26.56 -9.65 9.31
C LYS A 295 25.81 -8.44 9.87
N ASP A 296 25.66 -7.38 9.06
CA ASP A 296 25.04 -6.13 9.48
C ASP A 296 23.57 -6.10 9.01
N GLN A 297 22.65 -5.62 9.86
CA GLN A 297 21.22 -5.53 9.52
C GLN A 297 20.92 -4.37 8.55
N GLU A 298 21.74 -3.32 8.59
CA GLU A 298 21.65 -2.13 7.75
C GLU A 298 23.05 -1.59 7.48
N ILE A 299 23.29 -1.05 6.28
CA ILE A 299 24.51 -0.30 5.96
C ILE A 299 24.12 0.98 5.21
N ASP A 300 24.71 2.11 5.62
CA ASP A 300 24.62 3.39 4.91
C ASP A 300 25.28 3.27 3.53
N CYS A 301 24.56 3.75 2.51
CA CYS A 301 25.02 3.76 1.11
C CYS A 301 26.38 4.47 0.95
N LYS A 302 26.67 5.48 1.78
CA LYS A 302 27.90 6.29 1.69
C LYS A 302 29.11 5.66 2.39
N ASN A 303 28.98 4.45 2.95
CA ASN A 303 30.11 3.77 3.57
C ASN A 303 31.16 3.38 2.52
N ALA A 304 32.44 3.52 2.89
CA ALA A 304 33.61 3.17 2.07
C ALA A 304 33.63 1.69 1.59
N PHE A 305 32.74 0.85 2.14
CA PHE A 305 32.52 -0.53 1.74
C PHE A 305 31.94 -0.68 0.33
N PHE A 306 31.00 0.18 -0.08
CA PHE A 306 30.35 0.10 -1.40
C PHE A 306 31.11 0.90 -2.48
N GLY A 307 31.73 2.03 -2.11
CA GLY A 307 32.63 2.83 -2.97
C GLY A 307 32.03 3.24 -4.33
N CYS A 308 32.87 3.76 -5.23
CA CYS A 308 32.45 4.20 -6.58
C CYS A 308 31.94 3.07 -7.50
N SER A 309 32.16 1.80 -7.13
CA SER A 309 31.69 0.65 -7.92
C SER A 309 30.16 0.47 -7.85
N PHE A 310 29.53 0.91 -6.75
CA PHE A 310 28.09 0.86 -6.55
C PHE A 310 27.36 2.10 -7.09
N GLU A 311 28.07 3.19 -7.40
CA GLU A 311 27.52 4.37 -8.08
C GLU A 311 26.91 3.99 -9.45
N ASN A 312 27.51 3.06 -10.19
CA ASN A 312 26.91 2.58 -11.45
C ASN A 312 25.54 1.91 -11.25
N LEU A 313 25.34 1.22 -10.11
CA LEU A 313 24.07 0.55 -9.82
C LEU A 313 22.99 1.55 -9.40
N LEU A 314 23.38 2.62 -8.68
CA LEU A 314 22.50 3.67 -8.18
C LEU A 314 22.20 4.75 -9.23
N ASP A 315 23.23 5.26 -9.92
CA ASP A 315 23.14 6.38 -10.85
C ASP A 315 22.87 5.92 -12.28
N LYS A 316 23.57 4.86 -12.74
CA LYS A 316 23.41 4.35 -14.11
C LYS A 316 22.35 3.26 -14.23
N LYS A 317 21.87 2.71 -13.11
CA LYS A 317 20.79 1.72 -13.08
C LYS A 317 21.10 0.45 -13.87
N GLU A 318 22.39 0.10 -13.98
CA GLU A 318 22.86 -1.06 -14.73
C GLU A 318 23.29 -2.21 -13.80
N PRO A 319 23.17 -3.48 -14.25
CA PRO A 319 23.70 -4.61 -13.50
C PRO A 319 25.22 -4.52 -13.31
N PHE A 320 25.69 -4.78 -12.10
CA PHE A 320 27.11 -4.81 -11.76
C PHE A 320 27.61 -6.26 -11.72
N VAL A 321 28.55 -6.60 -12.61
CA VAL A 321 29.03 -7.98 -12.79
C VAL A 321 30.51 -8.10 -12.45
N ILE A 322 30.84 -9.05 -11.57
CA ILE A 322 32.22 -9.41 -11.25
C ILE A 322 32.44 -10.85 -11.67
N SER A 323 33.05 -11.04 -12.85
CA SER A 323 33.31 -12.38 -13.39
C SER A 323 34.49 -13.09 -12.73
N ASN A 324 35.36 -12.39 -12.01
CA ASN A 324 36.42 -13.01 -11.22
C ASN A 324 36.72 -12.14 -10.01
N VAL A 325 36.21 -12.54 -8.85
CA VAL A 325 36.33 -11.76 -7.62
C VAL A 325 37.79 -11.62 -7.17
N LYS A 326 38.63 -12.64 -7.37
CA LYS A 326 40.06 -12.57 -7.03
C LYS A 326 40.76 -11.49 -7.84
N LYS A 327 40.58 -11.51 -9.17
CA LYS A 327 41.12 -10.50 -10.09
C LYS A 327 40.59 -9.10 -9.76
N PHE A 328 39.28 -8.98 -9.49
CA PHE A 328 38.67 -7.71 -9.07
C PHE A 328 39.29 -7.17 -7.78
N THR A 329 39.58 -8.02 -6.80
CA THR A 329 40.20 -7.62 -5.52
C THR A 329 41.62 -7.08 -5.70
N GLU A 330 42.34 -7.58 -6.71
CA GLU A 330 43.72 -7.16 -7.02
C GLU A 330 43.75 -5.83 -7.81
N GLU A 331 42.84 -5.66 -8.77
CA GLU A 331 42.85 -4.57 -9.76
C GLU A 331 41.93 -3.39 -9.42
N SER A 332 40.86 -3.60 -8.64
CA SER A 332 39.85 -2.57 -8.34
C SER A 332 40.26 -1.65 -7.18
N PRO A 333 39.85 -0.37 -7.20
CA PRO A 333 39.96 0.50 -6.03
C PRO A 333 39.12 -0.01 -4.84
N ASN A 334 38.04 -0.76 -5.06
CA ASN A 334 37.20 -1.32 -3.99
C ASN A 334 37.66 -2.72 -3.54
N LYS A 335 38.83 -2.79 -2.89
CA LYS A 335 39.39 -4.04 -2.37
C LYS A 335 38.58 -4.65 -1.23
N LEU A 336 37.89 -3.83 -0.44
CA LEU A 336 37.11 -4.27 0.72
C LEU A 336 35.93 -5.15 0.29
N MET A 337 35.20 -4.74 -0.76
CA MET A 337 34.11 -5.52 -1.32
C MET A 337 34.61 -6.88 -1.86
N GLY A 338 35.70 -6.87 -2.63
CA GLY A 338 36.31 -8.10 -3.14
C GLY A 338 36.72 -9.08 -2.02
N GLN A 339 37.34 -8.59 -0.96
CA GLN A 339 37.70 -9.40 0.22
C GLN A 339 36.47 -9.93 0.97
N HIS A 340 35.38 -9.15 1.05
CA HIS A 340 34.13 -9.59 1.67
C HIS A 340 33.49 -10.76 0.92
N LEU A 341 33.49 -10.70 -0.41
CA LEU A 341 32.96 -11.76 -1.27
C LEU A 341 33.84 -13.02 -1.21
N LEU A 342 35.17 -12.87 -1.24
CA LEU A 342 36.10 -14.01 -1.11
C LEU A 342 35.97 -14.74 0.24
N LYS A 343 35.71 -14.02 1.34
CA LYS A 343 35.46 -14.64 2.66
C LYS A 343 34.21 -15.53 2.67
N GLN A 344 33.29 -15.34 1.74
CA GLN A 344 32.07 -16.13 1.55
C GLN A 344 32.20 -17.22 0.48
N ASN A 345 33.44 -17.50 0.04
CA ASN A 345 33.76 -18.44 -1.04
C ASN A 345 33.10 -18.09 -2.38
N ILE A 346 33.05 -16.80 -2.73
CA ILE A 346 32.45 -16.33 -3.99
C ILE A 346 33.55 -16.07 -5.03
N GLY A 347 33.45 -16.75 -6.18
CA GLY A 347 34.38 -16.64 -7.31
C GLY A 347 33.88 -15.73 -8.43
N SER A 348 32.56 -15.63 -8.61
CA SER A 348 31.90 -14.68 -9.51
C SER A 348 30.53 -14.23 -8.96
N CYS A 349 30.09 -13.02 -9.30
CA CYS A 349 28.80 -12.47 -8.86
C CYS A 349 28.18 -11.47 -9.84
N LEU A 350 26.87 -11.29 -9.71
CA LEU A 350 26.03 -10.41 -10.51
C LEU A 350 25.02 -9.72 -9.58
N PHE A 351 25.06 -8.39 -9.55
CA PHE A 351 24.16 -7.56 -8.76
C PHE A 351 23.26 -6.76 -9.69
N ALA A 352 21.96 -7.02 -9.68
CA ALA A 352 21.01 -6.38 -10.60
C ALA A 352 20.06 -5.45 -9.84
N PRO A 353 19.98 -4.16 -10.21
CA PRO A 353 19.04 -3.23 -9.59
C PRO A 353 17.61 -3.56 -9.97
N ILE A 354 16.70 -3.49 -9.00
CA ILE A 354 15.26 -3.61 -9.23
C ILE A 354 14.68 -2.21 -9.23
N ILE A 355 14.19 -1.78 -10.38
CA ILE A 355 13.74 -0.41 -10.58
C ILE A 355 12.30 -0.42 -11.07
N LYS A 356 11.46 0.41 -10.45
CA LYS A 356 10.09 0.68 -10.90
C LYS A 356 9.83 2.17 -10.91
N ASP A 357 9.25 2.67 -11.99
CA ASP A 357 8.95 4.10 -12.20
C ASP A 357 10.13 5.05 -11.91
N GLY A 358 11.35 4.58 -12.19
CA GLY A 358 12.57 5.33 -11.96
C GLY A 358 13.13 5.26 -10.54
N ASN A 359 12.45 4.60 -9.59
CA ASN A 359 12.91 4.41 -8.21
C ASN A 359 13.56 3.04 -8.01
N LEU A 360 14.70 3.00 -7.29
CA LEU A 360 15.36 1.76 -6.89
C LEU A 360 14.60 1.13 -5.72
N LEU A 361 14.09 -0.08 -5.90
CA LEU A 361 13.39 -0.84 -4.86
C LEU A 361 14.34 -1.76 -4.07
N GLY A 362 15.44 -2.18 -4.69
CA GLY A 362 16.38 -3.13 -4.10
C GLY A 362 17.36 -3.68 -5.13
N VAL A 363 18.14 -4.69 -4.72
CA VAL A 363 19.17 -5.33 -5.56
C VAL A 363 19.07 -6.84 -5.42
N ILE A 364 19.00 -7.53 -6.56
CA ILE A 364 19.14 -9.00 -6.64
C ILE A 364 20.62 -9.33 -6.67
N GLU A 365 21.01 -10.33 -5.89
CA GLU A 365 22.37 -10.78 -5.75
C GLU A 365 22.46 -12.24 -6.24
N LEU A 366 23.21 -12.48 -7.31
CA LEU A 366 23.53 -13.82 -7.79
C LEU A 366 25.02 -14.08 -7.58
N VAL A 367 25.36 -15.22 -6.99
CA VAL A 367 26.75 -15.57 -6.66
C VAL A 367 27.05 -17.03 -6.99
N SER A 368 28.28 -17.31 -7.44
CA SER A 368 28.81 -18.66 -7.68
C SER A 368 30.20 -18.78 -7.04
N GLU A 369 30.58 -19.98 -6.63
CA GLU A 369 31.91 -20.26 -6.07
C GLU A 369 33.00 -20.23 -7.14
N ARG A 370 32.65 -20.48 -8.40
CA ARG A 370 33.59 -20.60 -9.50
C ARG A 370 33.78 -19.26 -10.22
N PRO A 371 35.01 -18.91 -10.62
CA PRO A 371 35.24 -17.72 -11.43
C PRO A 371 34.69 -17.91 -12.85
N ARG A 372 34.10 -16.85 -13.39
CA ARG A 372 33.52 -16.68 -14.74
C ARG A 372 32.19 -17.38 -15.01
N ASP A 373 31.68 -18.14 -14.04
CA ASP A 373 30.34 -18.72 -14.10
C ASP A 373 29.28 -17.62 -14.28
N LEU A 374 29.41 -16.50 -13.57
CA LEU A 374 28.64 -15.28 -13.84
C LEU A 374 29.50 -14.27 -14.60
N ASN A 375 28.97 -13.72 -15.70
CA ASN A 375 29.67 -12.79 -16.57
C ASN A 375 28.68 -11.88 -17.33
N SER A 376 29.20 -10.86 -18.02
CA SER A 376 28.35 -9.88 -18.71
C SER A 376 27.50 -10.48 -19.84
N VAL A 377 27.89 -11.62 -20.40
CA VAL A 377 27.13 -12.28 -21.48
C VAL A 377 25.90 -12.97 -20.91
N ASN A 378 26.06 -13.79 -19.85
CA ASN A 378 24.93 -14.48 -19.25
C ASN A 378 24.09 -13.62 -18.31
N ALA A 379 24.58 -12.45 -17.89
CA ALA A 379 23.79 -11.46 -17.15
C ALA A 379 22.53 -11.02 -17.93
N THR A 380 22.55 -11.01 -19.26
CA THR A 380 21.39 -10.68 -20.11
C THR A 380 20.22 -11.64 -19.92
N LYS A 381 20.46 -12.86 -19.42
CA LYS A 381 19.37 -13.79 -19.04
C LYS A 381 18.46 -13.21 -17.94
N LEU A 382 18.94 -12.26 -17.14
CA LEU A 382 18.12 -11.58 -16.14
C LEU A 382 17.00 -10.74 -16.75
N ASP A 383 17.18 -10.21 -17.97
CA ASP A 383 16.17 -9.36 -18.61
C ASP A 383 14.84 -10.10 -18.81
N LEU A 384 14.90 -11.43 -18.93
CA LEU A 384 13.72 -12.30 -19.08
C LEU A 384 12.95 -12.51 -17.77
N VAL A 385 13.58 -12.32 -16.60
CA VAL A 385 13.00 -12.59 -15.27
C VAL A 385 12.81 -11.35 -14.41
N LEU A 386 13.61 -10.31 -14.63
CA LEU A 386 13.58 -9.07 -13.85
C LEU A 386 12.20 -8.43 -13.76
N PRO A 387 11.40 -8.30 -14.85
CA PRO A 387 10.09 -7.67 -14.76
C PRO A 387 9.16 -8.33 -13.73
N TYR A 388 9.17 -9.67 -13.67
CA TYR A 388 8.32 -10.42 -12.73
C TYR A 388 8.77 -10.26 -11.28
N LEU A 389 10.08 -10.13 -11.05
CA LEU A 389 10.66 -9.89 -9.73
C LEU A 389 10.39 -8.46 -9.28
N THR A 390 10.55 -7.48 -10.18
CA THR A 390 10.19 -6.09 -9.94
C THR A 390 8.74 -5.96 -9.49
N ASP A 391 7.80 -6.58 -10.20
CA ASP A 391 6.38 -6.53 -9.82
C ASP A 391 6.10 -7.22 -8.48
N THR A 392 6.81 -8.30 -8.17
CA THR A 392 6.64 -9.01 -6.89
C THR A 392 7.12 -8.17 -5.72
N ILE A 393 8.26 -7.50 -5.87
CA ILE A 393 8.86 -6.68 -4.81
C ILE A 393 8.10 -5.37 -4.65
N ASP A 394 7.60 -4.79 -5.73
CA ASP A 394 6.71 -3.64 -5.67
C ASP A 394 5.41 -3.95 -4.92
N ARG A 395 4.76 -5.09 -5.22
CA ARG A 395 3.59 -5.55 -4.45
C ARG A 395 3.93 -5.71 -2.97
N TYR A 396 5.05 -6.37 -2.66
CA TYR A 396 5.51 -6.55 -1.27
C TYR A 396 5.71 -5.21 -0.54
N ASN A 397 6.36 -4.23 -1.19
CA ASN A 397 6.60 -2.92 -0.62
C ASN A 397 5.29 -2.16 -0.40
N THR A 398 4.37 -2.23 -1.36
CA THR A 398 3.03 -1.61 -1.28
C THR A 398 2.21 -2.23 -0.14
N ASP A 399 2.17 -3.55 -0.03
CA ASP A 399 1.47 -4.25 1.04
C ASP A 399 2.07 -3.91 2.42
N MET A 400 3.39 -3.80 2.52
CA MET A 400 4.07 -3.36 3.73
C MET A 400 3.67 -1.92 4.10
N GLN A 401 3.60 -1.00 3.13
CA GLN A 401 3.14 0.37 3.35
C GLN A 401 1.69 0.41 3.85
N HIS A 402 0.79 -0.32 3.19
CA HIS A 402 -0.60 -0.43 3.63
C HIS A 402 -0.74 -1.01 5.05
N GLN A 403 0.10 -1.99 5.41
CA GLN A 403 0.12 -2.54 6.78
C GLN A 403 0.61 -1.52 7.80
N ILE A 404 1.66 -0.76 7.50
CA ILE A 404 2.14 0.33 8.36
C ILE A 404 1.06 1.40 8.53
N GLU A 405 0.39 1.79 7.45
CA GLU A 405 -0.72 2.76 7.49
C GLU A 405 -1.90 2.25 8.31
N ALA A 406 -2.27 0.97 8.16
CA ALA A 406 -3.34 0.36 8.96
C ALA A 406 -2.98 0.32 10.46
N ILE A 407 -1.72 0.03 10.82
CA ILE A 407 -1.24 0.13 12.20
C ILE A 407 -1.37 1.57 12.68
N ILE A 408 -0.96 2.55 11.86
CA ILE A 408 -1.05 3.96 12.23
C ILE A 408 -2.51 4.38 12.46
N GLN A 409 -3.43 4.01 11.58
CA GLN A 409 -4.86 4.36 11.70
C GLN A 409 -5.55 3.65 12.86
N ARG A 410 -5.12 2.43 13.20
CA ARG A 410 -5.67 1.67 14.33
C ARG A 410 -5.22 2.24 15.66
N GLU A 411 -3.92 2.47 15.79
CA GLU A 411 -3.29 2.88 17.06
C GLU A 411 -3.33 4.40 17.28
N TYR A 412 -3.34 5.19 16.21
CA TYR A 412 -3.29 6.64 16.23
C TYR A 412 -4.44 7.28 15.43
N THR A 413 -4.81 8.51 15.76
CA THR A 413 -5.83 9.31 15.04
C THR A 413 -5.21 10.05 13.86
N THR A 414 -5.90 11.06 13.31
CA THR A 414 -5.33 12.00 12.33
C THR A 414 -4.07 12.65 12.90
N ILE A 415 -2.91 12.21 12.42
CA ILE A 415 -1.60 12.74 12.83
C ILE A 415 -1.21 13.89 11.91
N HIS A 416 -0.73 14.98 12.50
CA HIS A 416 -0.20 16.12 11.75
C HIS A 416 1.08 15.74 10.97
N PRO A 417 1.25 16.16 9.70
CA PRO A 417 2.38 15.75 8.84
C PRO A 417 3.77 15.92 9.48
N SER A 418 4.00 17.04 10.17
CA SER A 418 5.28 17.34 10.82
C SER A 418 5.74 16.32 11.87
N VAL A 419 4.83 15.55 12.46
CA VAL A 419 5.17 14.52 13.46
C VAL A 419 4.98 13.10 12.93
N TYR A 420 4.32 12.94 11.77
CA TYR A 420 3.97 11.64 11.17
C TYR A 420 5.16 10.70 11.02
N TRP A 421 6.33 11.21 10.64
CA TRP A 421 7.55 10.40 10.46
C TRP A 421 7.90 9.57 11.71
N LYS A 422 7.65 10.10 12.91
CA LYS A 422 7.98 9.42 14.17
C LYS A 422 6.98 8.30 14.47
N PHE A 423 5.70 8.52 14.16
CA PHE A 423 4.67 7.48 14.24
C PHE A 423 4.92 6.38 13.21
N LYS A 424 5.26 6.74 11.97
CA LYS A 424 5.63 5.77 10.91
C LYS A 424 6.82 4.92 11.34
N LYS A 425 7.85 5.53 11.91
CA LYS A 425 9.03 4.82 12.42
C LYS A 425 8.70 3.87 13.57
N GLU A 426 7.88 4.28 14.53
CA GLU A 426 7.45 3.38 15.62
C GLU A 426 6.53 2.25 15.12
N SER A 427 5.64 2.51 14.16
CA SER A 427 4.83 1.47 13.52
C SER A 427 5.69 0.49 12.71
N GLN A 428 6.75 0.96 12.05
CA GLN A 428 7.75 0.10 11.41
C GLN A 428 8.46 -0.77 12.44
N ASN A 429 8.95 -0.19 13.55
CA ASN A 429 9.57 -0.94 14.64
C ASN A 429 8.61 -1.99 15.22
N TYR A 430 7.34 -1.64 15.42
CA TYR A 430 6.32 -2.57 15.89
C TYR A 430 6.12 -3.72 14.90
N PHE A 431 5.92 -3.41 13.61
CA PHE A 431 5.76 -4.40 12.55
C PHE A 431 6.94 -5.38 12.49
N GLN A 432 8.16 -4.90 12.68
CA GLN A 432 9.38 -5.72 12.70
C GLN A 432 9.45 -6.66 13.91
N ASN A 433 8.89 -6.27 15.06
CA ASN A 433 9.03 -7.01 16.33
C ASN A 433 7.85 -7.95 16.64
N ILE A 434 6.72 -7.87 15.94
CA ILE A 434 5.52 -8.72 16.14
C ILE A 434 5.81 -10.23 16.03
N ASN A 435 6.81 -10.63 15.23
CA ASN A 435 7.08 -12.04 14.95
C ASN A 435 7.95 -12.74 16.01
N HIS A 436 8.57 -11.99 16.94
CA HIS A 436 9.16 -12.57 18.13
C HIS A 436 8.09 -12.63 19.22
N THR A 437 7.95 -13.75 19.91
CA THR A 437 6.95 -14.07 20.96
C THR A 437 6.99 -13.17 22.20
N LYS A 438 7.04 -11.85 22.02
CA LYS A 438 7.06 -10.82 23.05
C LYS A 438 6.03 -9.76 22.65
N ASP A 439 5.11 -9.46 23.57
CA ASP A 439 4.21 -8.33 23.43
C ASP A 439 5.04 -7.05 23.28
N TYR A 440 5.17 -6.55 22.05
CA TYR A 440 5.84 -5.27 21.82
C TYR A 440 4.93 -4.17 22.31
N ILE A 441 5.34 -3.53 23.40
CA ILE A 441 4.67 -2.34 23.92
C ILE A 441 5.17 -1.15 23.09
N PHE A 442 4.25 -0.44 22.43
CA PHE A 442 4.57 0.80 21.72
C PHE A 442 5.34 1.75 22.64
N LYS A 443 6.49 2.24 22.18
CA LYS A 443 7.24 3.26 22.90
C LYS A 443 6.46 4.56 22.86
N GLU A 444 6.49 5.29 23.98
CA GLU A 444 5.86 6.61 24.05
C GLU A 444 6.52 7.59 23.06
N ILE A 445 5.68 8.29 22.29
CA ILE A 445 6.14 9.29 21.32
C ILE A 445 6.32 10.62 22.05
N VAL A 446 7.58 10.96 22.34
CA VAL A 446 7.97 12.19 23.05
C VAL A 446 8.82 13.10 22.16
N PHE A 447 8.49 14.38 22.10
CA PHE A 447 9.30 15.42 21.48
C PHE A 447 9.89 16.31 22.56
N LYS A 448 11.23 16.36 22.64
CA LYS A 448 11.97 17.10 23.67
C LYS A 448 12.48 18.42 23.12
N ASN A 449 12.59 19.43 23.98
CA ASN A 449 13.12 20.76 23.66
C ASN A 449 12.35 21.47 22.53
N VAL A 450 11.03 21.48 22.62
CA VAL A 450 10.16 22.23 21.72
C VAL A 450 9.67 23.52 22.39
N PHE A 451 9.50 24.57 21.60
CA PHE A 451 9.00 25.86 22.04
C PHE A 451 7.50 25.96 21.72
N PRO A 452 6.64 26.21 22.72
CA PRO A 452 5.21 26.36 22.48
C PRO A 452 4.87 27.79 22.05
N LEU A 453 3.91 27.93 21.13
CA LEU A 453 3.26 29.21 20.84
C LEU A 453 1.75 29.02 21.00
N TYR A 454 1.16 29.76 21.93
CA TYR A 454 -0.29 29.75 22.18
C TYR A 454 -0.91 31.08 21.87
N GLY A 455 -2.05 31.04 21.18
CA GLY A 455 -2.89 32.20 20.93
C GLY A 455 -4.35 31.80 20.91
N GLN A 456 -5.21 32.79 21.17
CA GLN A 456 -6.65 32.61 21.13
C GLN A 456 -7.35 33.90 20.70
N ILE A 457 -8.51 33.72 20.09
CA ILE A 457 -9.54 34.75 19.92
C ILE A 457 -10.83 34.18 20.46
N ASP A 458 -11.30 34.73 21.58
CA ASP A 458 -12.53 34.30 22.24
C ASP A 458 -13.67 35.30 22.04
N ILE A 459 -14.90 34.83 22.13
CA ILE A 459 -16.09 35.68 22.07
C ILE A 459 -16.33 36.31 23.44
N LYS A 460 -16.31 37.63 23.51
CA LYS A 460 -16.45 38.38 24.74
C LYS A 460 -17.80 38.13 25.39
N GLY A 461 -17.78 37.55 26.58
CA GLY A 461 -18.97 37.32 27.40
C GLY A 461 -19.97 36.37 26.74
N SER A 462 -19.48 35.32 26.06
CA SER A 462 -20.30 34.30 25.40
C SER A 462 -21.40 33.74 26.32
N SER A 463 -21.05 33.53 27.60
CA SER A 463 -21.94 32.97 28.62
C SER A 463 -23.03 33.95 29.03
N GLU A 464 -22.70 35.23 29.21
CA GLU A 464 -23.64 36.29 29.53
C GLU A 464 -24.65 36.50 28.40
N HIS A 465 -24.19 36.60 27.15
CA HIS A 465 -25.07 36.75 25.98
C HIS A 465 -25.96 35.53 25.78
N ARG A 466 -25.44 34.31 26.01
CA ARG A 466 -26.23 33.08 25.96
C ARG A 466 -27.37 33.12 26.99
N ASN A 467 -27.10 33.52 28.23
CA ASN A 467 -28.13 33.62 29.26
C ASN A 467 -29.19 34.70 28.93
N GLU A 468 -28.78 35.85 28.42
CA GLU A 468 -29.70 36.93 28.03
C GLU A 468 -30.63 36.52 26.87
N THR A 469 -30.12 35.80 25.88
CA THR A 469 -30.96 35.31 24.77
C THR A 469 -32.00 34.29 25.23
N VAL A 470 -31.62 33.36 26.12
CA VAL A 470 -32.55 32.41 26.77
C VAL A 470 -33.61 33.16 27.56
N LYS A 471 -33.21 34.13 28.39
CA LYS A 471 -34.14 34.95 29.17
C LYS A 471 -35.15 35.66 28.27
N LYS A 472 -34.70 36.27 27.18
CA LYS A 472 -35.55 36.99 26.24
C LYS A 472 -36.53 36.08 25.50
N ASP A 473 -36.09 34.91 25.05
CA ASP A 473 -36.97 33.91 24.42
C ASP A 473 -38.04 33.42 25.41
N LEU A 474 -37.66 33.10 26.67
CA LEU A 474 -38.63 32.71 27.72
C LEU A 474 -39.61 33.83 28.06
N GLN A 475 -39.15 35.08 28.18
CA GLN A 475 -40.01 36.24 28.44
C GLN A 475 -41.03 36.42 27.30
N ASN A 476 -40.59 36.34 26.05
CA ASN A 476 -41.46 36.44 24.87
C ASN A 476 -42.49 35.30 24.84
N GLN A 477 -42.07 34.08 25.18
CA GLN A 477 -42.96 32.92 25.19
C GLN A 477 -44.01 33.04 26.29
N LEU A 478 -43.62 33.38 27.51
CA LEU A 478 -44.55 33.61 28.63
C LEU A 478 -45.52 34.75 28.33
N ALA A 479 -45.04 35.86 27.77
CA ALA A 479 -45.90 36.98 27.37
C ALA A 479 -46.91 36.58 26.28
N THR A 480 -46.51 35.74 25.33
CA THR A 480 -47.40 35.23 24.29
C THR A 480 -48.47 34.31 24.87
N ILE A 481 -48.10 33.41 25.78
CA ILE A 481 -49.05 32.53 26.49
C ILE A 481 -50.03 33.35 27.34
N LEU A 482 -49.54 34.34 28.10
CA LEU A 482 -50.38 35.23 28.91
C LEU A 482 -51.40 35.98 28.03
N ARG A 483 -50.98 36.45 26.85
CA ARG A 483 -51.88 37.10 25.87
C ARG A 483 -52.95 36.16 25.32
N ILE A 484 -52.63 34.87 25.15
CA ILE A 484 -53.64 33.87 24.76
C ILE A 484 -54.67 33.70 25.88
N PHE A 485 -54.21 33.54 27.13
CA PHE A 485 -55.09 33.40 28.29
C PHE A 485 -55.96 34.65 28.55
N GLU A 486 -55.50 35.85 28.21
CA GLU A 486 -56.29 37.08 28.32
C GLU A 486 -57.45 37.21 27.33
N ASN A 487 -57.34 36.58 26.16
CA ASN A 487 -58.35 36.64 25.11
C ASN A 487 -59.43 35.56 25.24
N GLN A 488 -59.20 34.52 26.07
CA GLN A 488 -60.17 33.46 26.30
C GLN A 488 -61.38 33.96 27.10
N LYS A 489 -62.59 33.74 26.56
CA LYS A 489 -63.85 34.09 27.25
C LYS A 489 -64.04 33.25 28.52
N PRO A 490 -64.67 33.80 29.57
CA PRO A 490 -64.96 33.05 30.81
C PRO A 490 -65.92 31.89 30.52
N ASN A 491 -65.38 30.69 30.37
CA ASN A 491 -66.12 29.42 30.46
C ASN A 491 -65.80 28.73 31.80
N SER A 492 -66.53 27.67 32.14
CA SER A 492 -66.71 27.06 33.48
C SER A 492 -65.47 26.65 34.31
N ASN A 493 -64.23 26.91 33.87
CA ASN A 493 -62.97 26.59 34.56
C ASN A 493 -62.16 27.84 34.97
N LEU A 494 -62.83 28.95 35.30
CA LEU A 494 -62.22 30.24 35.67
C LEU A 494 -61.09 30.13 36.72
N VAL A 495 -61.26 29.33 37.77
CA VAL A 495 -60.29 29.24 38.88
C VAL A 495 -58.94 28.64 38.44
N LEU A 496 -58.97 27.62 37.58
CA LEU A 496 -57.74 26.98 37.11
C LEU A 496 -56.98 27.90 36.15
N LEU A 497 -57.69 28.59 35.25
CA LEU A 497 -57.07 29.55 34.32
C LEU A 497 -56.48 30.76 35.05
N GLU A 498 -57.17 31.29 36.05
CA GLU A 498 -56.64 32.38 36.89
C GLU A 498 -55.40 31.95 37.68
N GLN A 499 -55.38 30.71 38.21
CA GLN A 499 -54.20 30.15 38.87
C GLN A 499 -53.01 30.05 37.91
N ARG A 500 -53.19 29.48 36.71
CA ARG A 500 -52.11 29.36 35.72
C ARG A 500 -51.62 30.72 35.23
N LYS A 501 -52.52 31.69 35.06
CA LYS A 501 -52.15 33.07 34.73
C LYS A 501 -51.27 33.68 35.82
N PHE A 502 -51.64 33.50 37.10
CA PHE A 502 -50.84 33.97 38.23
C PHE A 502 -49.45 33.30 38.29
N GLU A 503 -49.40 31.98 38.11
CA GLU A 503 -48.14 31.22 38.07
C GLU A 503 -47.23 31.70 36.92
N LEU A 504 -47.76 31.87 35.71
CA LEU A 504 -47.02 32.39 34.56
C LEU A 504 -46.54 33.83 34.76
N GLN A 505 -47.37 34.69 35.36
CA GLN A 505 -47.00 36.07 35.68
C GLN A 505 -45.84 36.09 36.69
N SER A 506 -45.92 35.26 37.74
CA SER A 506 -44.84 35.13 38.72
C SER A 506 -43.53 34.64 38.10
N MET A 507 -43.61 33.69 37.15
CA MET A 507 -42.44 33.19 36.42
C MET A 507 -41.86 34.25 35.48
N HIS A 508 -42.72 35.04 34.82
CA HIS A 508 -42.31 36.17 33.98
C HIS A 508 -41.62 37.27 34.81
N ASP A 509 -42.13 37.56 36.01
CA ASP A 509 -41.54 38.53 36.93
C ASP A 509 -40.22 38.02 37.52
N GLU A 510 -40.09 36.72 37.81
CA GLU A 510 -38.83 36.10 38.25
C GLU A 510 -37.73 36.24 37.19
N LEU A 511 -38.08 36.16 35.90
CA LEU A 511 -37.13 36.36 34.80
C LEU A 511 -36.55 37.78 34.76
N ASN A 512 -37.13 38.77 35.45
CA ASN A 512 -36.51 40.11 35.55
C ASN A 512 -35.23 40.12 36.40
N SER A 513 -35.04 39.10 37.26
CA SER A 513 -33.80 38.87 38.02
C SER A 513 -32.79 38.02 37.24
N PRO A 514 -31.52 37.89 37.70
CA PRO A 514 -30.55 36.98 37.08
C PRO A 514 -31.04 35.53 37.11
N LEU A 515 -30.91 34.82 35.98
CA LEU A 515 -31.31 33.41 35.87
C LEU A 515 -30.53 32.54 36.86
N LYS A 516 -31.24 31.71 37.64
CA LYS A 516 -30.62 30.64 38.42
C LYS A 516 -30.37 29.45 37.50
N ALA A 517 -29.43 28.58 37.88
CA ALA A 517 -29.00 27.45 37.05
C ALA A 517 -30.13 26.48 36.62
N ASN A 518 -31.28 26.47 37.31
CA ASN A 518 -32.40 25.57 37.02
C ASN A 518 -33.67 26.28 36.52
N THR A 519 -33.64 27.61 36.39
CA THR A 519 -34.85 28.41 36.06
C THR A 519 -35.37 28.09 34.66
N GLU A 520 -34.48 27.94 33.66
CA GLU A 520 -34.85 27.58 32.28
C GLU A 520 -35.62 26.25 32.23
N GLN A 521 -35.06 25.19 32.85
CA GLN A 521 -35.65 23.86 32.85
C GLN A 521 -36.99 23.81 33.58
N GLN A 522 -37.12 24.53 34.69
CA GLN A 522 -38.38 24.61 35.45
C GLN A 522 -39.49 25.27 34.63
N ILE A 523 -39.18 26.38 33.95
CA ILE A 523 -40.13 27.11 33.11
C ILE A 523 -40.54 26.27 31.90
N GLN A 524 -39.57 25.65 31.24
CA GLN A 524 -39.83 24.77 30.10
C GLN A 524 -40.77 23.62 30.47
N ARG A 525 -40.44 22.89 31.54
CA ARG A 525 -41.24 21.75 31.99
C ARG A 525 -42.68 22.16 32.33
N TYR A 526 -42.84 23.30 33.01
CA TYR A 526 -44.16 23.82 33.34
C TYR A 526 -44.97 24.19 32.08
N ILE A 527 -44.34 24.83 31.09
CA ILE A 527 -44.99 25.15 29.82
C ILE A 527 -45.41 23.86 29.08
N GLU A 528 -44.53 22.87 29.00
CA GLU A 528 -44.79 21.61 28.28
C GLU A 528 -45.84 20.72 28.98
N GLU A 529 -45.74 20.54 30.30
CA GLU A 529 -46.58 19.60 31.06
C GLU A 529 -47.93 20.22 31.49
N GLU A 530 -47.95 21.52 31.82
CA GLU A 530 -49.13 22.15 32.43
C GLU A 530 -49.86 23.09 31.46
N ILE A 531 -49.13 23.82 30.60
CA ILE A 531 -49.72 24.86 29.73
C ILE A 531 -50.10 24.32 28.35
N HIS A 532 -49.22 23.58 27.68
CA HIS A 532 -49.49 23.04 26.34
C HIS A 532 -50.75 22.14 26.30
N PRO A 533 -51.00 21.24 27.28
CA PRO A 533 -52.23 20.44 27.30
C PRO A 533 -53.49 21.28 27.52
N LEU A 534 -53.40 22.39 28.27
CA LEU A 534 -54.52 23.32 28.44
C LEU A 534 -54.83 24.03 27.11
N LEU A 535 -53.81 24.56 26.44
CA LEU A 535 -53.96 25.23 25.13
C LEU A 535 -54.51 24.29 24.05
N LYS A 536 -54.15 23.00 24.06
CA LYS A 536 -54.67 22.01 23.09
C LYS A 536 -56.13 21.59 23.35
N ASN A 537 -56.59 21.71 24.59
CA ASN A 537 -57.92 21.28 25.02
C ASN A 537 -58.93 22.44 25.17
N THR A 538 -58.56 23.67 24.80
CA THR A 538 -59.44 24.84 24.87
C THR A 538 -60.61 24.71 23.89
N LYS A 539 -61.86 24.81 24.37
CA LYS A 539 -63.05 25.00 23.51
C LYS A 539 -63.31 26.50 23.33
N GLY A 540 -62.57 27.12 22.41
CA GLY A 540 -62.55 28.56 22.17
C GLY A 540 -63.36 29.05 20.96
N THR A 541 -63.33 30.36 20.70
CA THR A 541 -63.85 30.98 19.47
C THR A 541 -62.86 30.81 18.32
N SER A 542 -63.29 31.08 17.07
CA SER A 542 -62.41 31.00 15.89
C SER A 542 -61.19 31.93 15.95
N GLN A 543 -61.23 32.97 16.79
CA GLN A 543 -60.13 33.90 17.00
C GLN A 543 -59.11 33.38 18.03
N ASP A 544 -59.55 32.61 19.02
CA ASP A 544 -58.68 31.97 20.02
C ASP A 544 -57.83 30.88 19.36
N HIS A 545 -58.46 30.06 18.50
CA HIS A 545 -57.75 29.01 17.76
C HIS A 545 -56.66 29.56 16.83
N LYS A 546 -56.86 30.74 16.22
CA LYS A 546 -55.82 31.38 15.41
C LYS A 546 -54.61 31.83 16.23
N LEU A 547 -54.82 32.28 17.47
CA LEU A 547 -53.73 32.69 18.36
C LEU A 547 -52.96 31.49 18.90
N GLU A 548 -53.67 30.40 19.22
CA GLU A 548 -53.08 29.13 19.63
C GLU A 548 -52.25 28.50 18.49
N GLU A 549 -52.80 28.45 17.28
CA GLU A 549 -52.11 27.93 16.07
C GLU A 549 -50.85 28.75 15.78
N SER A 550 -50.95 30.09 15.77
CA SER A 550 -49.79 30.97 15.58
C SER A 550 -48.70 30.79 16.64
N TYR A 551 -49.07 30.47 17.89
CA TYR A 551 -48.10 30.17 18.95
C TYR A 551 -47.39 28.85 18.68
N PHE A 552 -48.12 27.77 18.39
CA PHE A 552 -47.53 26.46 18.11
C PHE A 552 -46.66 26.47 16.84
N GLU A 553 -47.03 27.24 15.80
CA GLU A 553 -46.21 27.46 14.62
C GLU A 553 -44.90 28.22 14.89
N SER A 554 -44.88 29.06 15.95
CA SER A 554 -43.70 29.84 16.34
C SER A 554 -42.71 29.08 17.23
N LEU A 555 -43.08 27.87 17.68
CA LEU A 555 -42.20 26.99 18.45
C LEU A 555 -41.15 26.36 17.53
N ASP A 556 -39.94 26.19 18.05
CA ASP A 556 -38.92 25.42 17.36
C ASP A 556 -39.22 23.91 17.44
N GLU A 557 -39.15 23.22 16.30
CA GLU A 557 -39.54 21.81 16.17
C GLU A 557 -38.74 20.85 17.07
N LYS A 558 -37.51 21.22 17.47
CA LYS A 558 -36.64 20.38 18.29
C LYS A 558 -36.83 20.63 19.78
N SER A 559 -36.93 21.90 20.16
CA SER A 559 -36.99 22.30 21.56
C SER A 559 -38.41 22.43 22.11
N GLY A 560 -39.43 22.56 21.25
CA GLY A 560 -40.82 22.80 21.68
C GLY A 560 -41.04 24.17 22.33
N MET A 561 -40.08 25.09 22.18
CA MET A 561 -39.98 26.37 22.87
C MET A 561 -39.66 27.50 21.88
N PHE A 562 -39.70 28.75 22.35
CA PHE A 562 -39.19 29.88 21.56
C PHE A 562 -37.66 29.78 21.46
N TYR A 563 -37.13 29.86 20.24
CA TYR A 563 -35.70 29.76 19.95
C TYR A 563 -35.32 30.80 18.87
N GLN A 564 -35.78 32.04 19.00
CA GLN A 564 -35.59 33.06 17.99
C GLN A 564 -34.33 33.87 18.26
N GLU A 565 -34.19 34.39 19.47
CA GLU A 565 -33.04 35.21 19.86
C GLU A 565 -31.80 34.33 20.07
N ARG A 566 -31.96 33.14 20.67
CA ARG A 566 -30.87 32.17 20.81
C ARG A 566 -30.35 31.68 19.47
N LYS A 567 -31.22 31.47 18.48
CA LYS A 567 -30.82 31.11 17.11
C LYS A 567 -30.00 32.21 16.43
N LYS A 568 -30.33 33.49 16.64
CA LYS A 568 -29.51 34.61 16.12
C LYS A 568 -28.11 34.60 16.74
N PHE A 569 -28.01 34.39 18.05
CA PHE A 569 -26.73 34.27 18.75
C PHE A 569 -25.91 33.07 18.27
N ASP A 570 -26.49 31.87 18.25
CA ASP A 570 -25.79 30.64 17.82
C ASP A 570 -25.33 30.73 16.35
N ASN A 571 -26.13 31.37 15.49
CA ASN A 571 -25.75 31.66 14.11
C ASN A 571 -24.58 32.65 14.03
N ALA A 572 -24.63 33.77 14.77
CA ALA A 572 -23.54 34.74 14.80
C ALA A 572 -22.23 34.10 15.26
N MET A 573 -22.28 33.34 16.35
CA MET A 573 -21.15 32.58 16.89
C MET A 573 -20.57 31.58 15.89
N SER A 574 -21.43 30.86 15.16
CA SER A 574 -21.01 29.93 14.11
C SER A 574 -20.32 30.63 12.94
N ILE A 575 -20.85 31.78 12.50
CA ILE A 575 -20.29 32.59 11.40
C ILE A 575 -18.91 33.14 11.81
N ILE A 576 -18.78 33.72 13.00
CA ILE A 576 -17.51 34.23 13.54
C ILE A 576 -16.48 33.12 13.57
N ASN A 577 -16.77 32.02 14.27
CA ASN A 577 -15.83 30.92 14.42
C ASN A 577 -15.41 30.31 13.08
N LYS A 578 -16.34 30.19 12.12
CA LYS A 578 -16.02 29.70 10.78
C LYS A 578 -15.10 30.66 10.03
N ARG A 579 -15.33 31.97 10.12
CA ARG A 579 -14.50 32.98 9.44
C ARG A 579 -13.09 33.04 10.02
N LEU A 580 -12.98 33.10 11.36
CA LEU A 580 -11.71 33.11 12.07
C LEU A 580 -10.89 31.84 11.81
N ALA A 581 -11.55 30.67 11.84
CA ALA A 581 -10.96 29.39 11.49
C ALA A 581 -10.35 29.37 10.09
N LEU A 582 -11.05 29.92 9.09
CA LEU A 582 -10.57 29.98 7.70
C LEU A 582 -9.35 30.89 7.53
N VAL A 583 -9.33 32.04 8.20
CA VAL A 583 -8.18 32.95 8.19
C VAL A 583 -6.95 32.26 8.76
N LEU A 584 -7.11 31.62 9.93
CA LEU A 584 -6.04 30.91 10.60
C LEU A 584 -5.51 29.73 9.77
N ASP A 585 -6.39 28.91 9.18
CA ASP A 585 -5.99 27.77 8.34
C ASP A 585 -5.19 28.22 7.11
N LYS A 586 -5.60 29.32 6.47
CA LYS A 586 -4.88 29.89 5.32
C LYS A 586 -3.49 30.37 5.75
N LYS A 587 -3.39 31.11 6.85
CA LYS A 587 -2.13 31.61 7.39
C LYS A 587 -1.21 30.50 7.87
N GLN A 588 -1.77 29.40 8.34
CA GLN A 588 -1.02 28.27 8.82
C GLN A 588 -0.25 27.55 7.70
N LEU A 589 -0.78 27.52 6.48
CA LEU A 589 -0.04 27.03 5.31
C LEU A 589 1.23 27.87 5.04
N GLU A 590 1.16 29.18 5.25
CA GLU A 590 2.31 30.09 5.13
C GLU A 590 3.31 29.85 6.27
N ALA A 591 2.83 29.67 7.50
CA ALA A 591 3.68 29.40 8.66
C ALA A 591 4.48 28.09 8.51
N GLN A 592 3.88 27.04 7.93
CA GLN A 592 4.57 25.77 7.69
C GLN A 592 5.73 25.89 6.69
N GLN A 593 5.73 26.91 5.82
CA GLN A 593 6.84 27.19 4.92
C GLN A 593 8.04 27.84 5.64
N ILE A 594 7.81 28.57 6.73
CA ILE A 594 8.87 29.18 7.55
C ILE A 594 9.72 28.07 8.17
N TYR A 595 9.07 27.18 8.91
CA TYR A 595 9.70 25.98 9.48
C TYR A 595 8.61 24.95 9.80
N PRO A 596 8.78 23.67 9.43
CA PRO A 596 7.77 22.66 9.75
C PRO A 596 7.59 22.50 11.26
N HIS A 597 6.37 22.62 11.74
CA HIS A 597 6.04 22.59 13.16
C HIS A 597 4.74 21.82 13.41
N TYR A 598 4.53 21.40 14.65
CA TYR A 598 3.28 20.78 15.06
C TYR A 598 2.24 21.85 15.37
N TYR A 599 0.99 21.63 14.94
CA TYR A 599 -0.11 22.59 15.09
C TYR A 599 -1.41 21.88 15.45
N GLU A 600 -2.11 22.45 16.43
CA GLU A 600 -3.47 22.08 16.82
C GLU A 600 -4.34 23.33 16.93
N ARG A 601 -5.60 23.18 16.53
CA ARG A 601 -6.63 24.20 16.69
C ARG A 601 -7.80 23.63 17.47
N PHE A 602 -8.31 24.39 18.42
CA PHE A 602 -9.49 24.07 19.20
C PHE A 602 -10.59 25.08 18.89
N LYS A 603 -11.82 24.57 18.73
CA LYS A 603 -13.02 25.39 18.55
C LYS A 603 -13.88 25.20 19.80
N THR A 604 -13.91 26.23 20.64
CA THR A 604 -14.73 26.29 21.85
C THR A 604 -15.78 27.37 21.64
N ASP A 605 -15.80 28.40 22.50
CA ASP A 605 -16.59 29.60 22.24
C ASP A 605 -15.91 30.50 21.19
N GLY A 606 -14.59 30.43 21.12
CA GLY A 606 -13.74 31.05 20.10
C GLY A 606 -12.86 30.06 19.35
N VAL A 607 -11.75 30.59 18.80
CA VAL A 607 -10.71 29.83 18.11
C VAL A 607 -9.40 29.94 18.89
N GLU A 608 -8.89 28.81 19.35
CA GLU A 608 -7.60 28.69 20.03
C GLU A 608 -6.63 27.87 19.19
N HIS A 609 -5.33 28.18 19.27
CA HIS A 609 -4.29 27.40 18.60
C HIS A 609 -3.06 27.17 19.46
N ASN A 610 -2.48 25.98 19.30
CA ASN A 610 -1.22 25.57 19.89
C ASN A 610 -0.25 25.18 18.79
N LEU A 611 0.92 25.80 18.77
CA LEU A 611 2.03 25.40 17.91
C LEU A 611 3.19 24.91 18.76
N TYR A 612 3.93 23.93 18.26
CA TYR A 612 5.19 23.48 18.87
C TYR A 612 6.26 23.38 17.79
N ILE A 613 7.35 24.15 17.97
CA ILE A 613 8.48 24.19 17.05
C ILE A 613 9.77 23.74 17.75
N GLY A 614 10.62 23.00 17.05
CA GLY A 614 11.96 22.65 17.53
C GLY A 614 12.62 21.57 16.68
N ALA A 615 13.91 21.36 16.90
CA ALA A 615 14.71 20.36 16.17
C ALA A 615 14.13 18.94 16.26
N SER A 616 13.48 18.59 17.38
CA SER A 616 12.90 17.25 17.54
C SER A 616 11.70 16.99 16.65
N ILE A 617 10.96 18.02 16.23
CA ILE A 617 9.80 17.90 15.34
C ILE A 617 10.28 17.64 13.91
N THR A 618 11.35 18.31 13.49
CA THR A 618 11.90 18.20 12.12
C THR A 618 13.41 17.94 12.19
N PRO A 619 13.83 16.67 12.39
CA PRO A 619 15.25 16.33 12.55
C PRO A 619 16.07 16.48 11.27
N THR A 620 15.42 16.50 10.10
CA THR A 620 16.06 16.62 8.79
C THR A 620 16.47 18.06 8.43
N LYS A 621 15.98 19.06 9.16
CA LYS A 621 16.32 20.48 8.96
C LYS A 621 17.02 21.03 10.21
N PRO A 622 18.10 21.81 10.05
CA PRO A 622 18.73 22.46 11.20
C PRO A 622 17.76 23.50 11.79
N PHE A 623 17.65 23.51 13.11
CA PHE A 623 16.81 24.46 13.84
C PHE A 623 17.64 25.66 14.33
N ASP A 624 17.14 26.85 14.05
CA ASP A 624 17.68 28.13 14.53
C ASP A 624 16.57 28.94 15.23
N VAL A 625 16.95 29.69 16.26
CA VAL A 625 16.01 30.52 17.06
C VAL A 625 15.35 31.61 16.21
N MET A 626 15.96 32.04 15.10
CA MET A 626 15.33 32.96 14.15
C MET A 626 13.99 32.42 13.63
N TYR A 627 13.83 31.11 13.40
CA TYR A 627 12.55 30.54 12.98
C TYR A 627 11.46 30.71 14.04
N LEU A 628 11.83 30.63 15.33
CA LEU A 628 10.92 30.89 16.44
C LEU A 628 10.46 32.36 16.45
N HIS A 629 11.39 33.30 16.28
CA HIS A 629 11.05 34.74 16.19
C HIS A 629 10.13 35.03 15.01
N ASN A 630 10.38 34.42 13.84
CA ASN A 630 9.52 34.55 12.66
C ASN A 630 8.09 34.06 12.95
N LEU A 631 7.94 32.92 13.62
CA LEU A 631 6.63 32.39 13.99
C LEU A 631 5.91 33.24 15.05
N ARG A 632 6.64 33.84 16.00
CA ARG A 632 6.05 34.76 17.00
C ARG A 632 5.52 36.04 16.34
N LEU A 633 6.28 36.62 15.41
CA LEU A 633 5.83 37.77 14.62
C LEU A 633 4.62 37.39 13.75
N TRP A 634 4.67 36.24 13.08
CA TRP A 634 3.54 35.71 12.30
C TRP A 634 2.29 35.51 13.17
N GLN A 635 2.44 35.00 14.39
CA GLN A 635 1.33 34.78 15.31
C GLN A 635 0.64 36.10 15.66
N LEU A 636 1.42 37.13 16.00
CA LEU A 636 0.89 38.47 16.29
C LEU A 636 0.19 39.08 15.08
N GLN A 637 0.79 38.99 13.89
CA GLN A 637 0.17 39.47 12.64
C GLN A 637 -1.13 38.76 12.33
N THR A 638 -1.17 37.43 12.52
CA THR A 638 -2.36 36.63 12.26
C THR A 638 -3.50 37.03 13.19
N LEU A 639 -3.24 37.28 14.47
CA LEU A 639 -4.27 37.79 15.39
C LEU A 639 -4.75 39.20 15.01
N CYS A 640 -3.86 40.10 14.58
CA CYS A 640 -4.29 41.41 14.05
C CYS A 640 -5.24 41.27 12.85
N GLU A 641 -4.91 40.39 11.90
CA GLU A 641 -5.76 40.14 10.73
C GLU A 641 -7.09 39.51 11.09
N MET A 642 -7.10 38.59 12.06
CA MET A 642 -8.33 37.98 12.56
C MET A 642 -9.25 38.99 13.28
N GLU A 643 -8.70 39.91 14.08
CA GLU A 643 -9.45 41.02 14.69
C GLU A 643 -10.06 41.95 13.62
N LEU A 644 -9.28 42.29 12.58
CA LEU A 644 -9.76 43.11 11.46
C LEU A 644 -10.90 42.44 10.68
N GLU A 645 -10.75 41.15 10.39
CA GLU A 645 -11.77 40.34 9.73
C GLU A 645 -13.06 40.26 10.56
N HIS A 646 -12.93 40.11 11.88
CA HIS A 646 -14.07 40.19 12.79
C HIS A 646 -14.74 41.58 12.75
N HIS A 647 -13.97 42.66 12.81
CA HIS A 647 -14.50 44.02 12.77
C HIS A 647 -15.31 44.28 11.47
N GLN A 648 -14.84 43.79 10.32
CA GLN A 648 -15.57 43.88 9.06
C GLN A 648 -16.85 43.02 9.07
N LEU A 649 -16.78 41.82 9.64
CA LEU A 649 -17.91 40.90 9.74
C LEU A 649 -19.02 41.44 10.65
N LYS A 650 -18.65 42.22 11.67
CA LYS A 650 -19.55 42.73 12.72
C LYS A 650 -20.81 43.40 12.17
N ALA A 651 -20.69 44.17 11.09
CA ALA A 651 -21.82 44.89 10.47
C ALA A 651 -22.86 43.95 9.82
N THR A 652 -22.51 42.70 9.56
CA THR A 652 -23.37 41.71 8.86
C THR A 652 -23.92 40.63 9.79
N LEU A 653 -23.55 40.64 11.08
CA LEU A 653 -23.95 39.60 12.02
C LEU A 653 -25.42 39.77 12.44
N PRO A 654 -26.17 38.66 12.61
CA PRO A 654 -27.55 38.70 13.11
C PRO A 654 -27.64 39.07 14.60
N TYR A 655 -26.51 39.05 15.32
CA TYR A 655 -26.38 39.40 16.73
C TYR A 655 -24.99 40.01 16.95
N GLU A 656 -24.92 41.15 17.62
CA GLU A 656 -23.66 41.86 17.85
C GLU A 656 -22.84 41.11 18.92
N LEU A 657 -21.71 40.54 18.50
CA LEU A 657 -20.73 39.93 19.39
C LEU A 657 -19.40 40.64 19.20
N ASP A 658 -18.70 40.87 20.31
CA ASP A 658 -17.33 41.36 20.32
C ASP A 658 -16.39 40.17 20.55
N VAL A 659 -15.17 40.25 20.02
CA VAL A 659 -14.10 39.27 20.30
C VAL A 659 -12.99 39.89 21.13
N THR A 660 -12.20 39.03 21.75
CA THR A 660 -11.00 39.40 22.50
C THR A 660 -9.84 38.49 22.14
N SER A 661 -8.67 39.09 21.86
CA SER A 661 -7.47 38.36 21.46
C SER A 661 -6.42 38.29 22.55
N LEU A 662 -5.78 37.12 22.70
CA LEU A 662 -4.73 36.88 23.67
C LEU A 662 -3.60 36.00 23.11
N ILE A 663 -2.36 36.37 23.44
CA ILE A 663 -1.14 35.58 23.23
C ILE A 663 -0.52 35.28 24.60
N LEU A 664 -0.16 34.01 24.85
CA LEU A 664 0.69 33.64 25.97
C LEU A 664 2.11 33.38 25.46
N VAL A 665 3.04 34.23 25.86
CA VAL A 665 4.45 34.09 25.51
C VAL A 665 5.13 33.15 26.50
N PHE A 666 5.83 32.16 25.96
CA PHE A 666 6.63 31.25 26.76
C PHE A 666 7.93 30.93 26.02
N SER A 667 9.06 31.36 26.58
CA SER A 667 10.38 31.21 25.94
C SER A 667 11.20 30.02 26.42
N ALA A 668 10.75 29.31 27.47
CA ALA A 668 11.44 28.11 27.92
C ALA A 668 11.06 26.90 27.05
N PRO A 669 12.04 26.08 26.61
CA PRO A 669 11.75 24.85 25.90
C PRO A 669 11.09 23.84 26.84
N LEU A 670 10.11 23.10 26.33
CA LEU A 670 9.42 22.03 27.05
C LEU A 670 9.46 20.72 26.26
N SER A 671 8.92 19.65 26.85
CA SER A 671 8.71 18.39 26.14
C SER A 671 7.22 18.14 26.00
N ILE A 672 6.79 17.56 24.87
CA ILE A 672 5.42 17.09 24.66
C ILE A 672 5.41 15.58 24.47
N ARG A 673 4.40 14.92 25.03
CA ARG A 673 4.20 13.47 24.96
C ARG A 673 2.85 13.16 24.35
N PHE A 674 2.81 12.23 23.41
CA PHE A 674 1.55 11.71 22.89
C PHE A 674 0.91 10.78 23.91
N ARG A 675 -0.28 11.15 24.39
CA ARG A 675 -1.09 10.32 25.27
C ARG A 675 -1.97 9.38 24.45
N MET A 676 -1.78 8.07 24.59
CA MET A 676 -2.49 7.06 23.78
C MET A 676 -4.00 7.01 24.05
N ASP A 677 -4.41 7.25 25.29
CA ASP A 677 -5.80 7.31 25.74
C ASP A 677 -6.52 8.58 25.23
N GLU A 678 -5.87 9.74 25.32
CA GLU A 678 -6.43 11.02 24.91
C GLU A 678 -6.23 11.33 23.41
N LYS A 679 -5.36 10.57 22.74
CA LYS A 679 -5.02 10.70 21.30
C LYS A 679 -4.57 12.12 20.90
N ARG A 680 -3.84 12.79 21.81
CA ARG A 680 -3.30 14.15 21.62
C ARG A 680 -1.95 14.31 22.32
N PHE A 681 -1.23 15.37 21.95
CA PHE A 681 -0.02 15.75 22.68
C PHE A 681 -0.38 16.55 23.93
N ASP A 682 0.22 16.17 25.04
CA ASP A 682 0.18 16.96 26.27
C ASP A 682 1.59 17.32 26.72
N VAL A 683 1.69 18.35 27.53
CA VAL A 683 2.93 18.84 28.08
C VAL A 683 3.49 17.82 29.07
N ASP A 684 4.73 17.40 28.84
CA ASP A 684 5.40 16.35 29.60
C ASP A 684 6.18 16.91 30.80
N GLY A 685 6.01 16.29 31.96
CA GLY A 685 6.73 16.63 33.20
C GLY A 685 6.05 17.67 34.11
N THR A 686 6.25 17.51 35.42
CA THR A 686 5.63 18.34 36.47
C THR A 686 6.06 19.81 36.45
N TYR A 687 7.27 20.11 35.98
CA TYR A 687 7.75 21.48 35.83
C TYR A 687 7.02 22.23 34.70
N ASN A 688 6.75 21.53 33.60
CA ASN A 688 6.09 22.10 32.43
C ASN A 688 4.56 22.19 32.62
N ALA A 689 3.98 21.47 33.59
CA ALA A 689 2.56 21.56 33.96
C ALA A 689 2.11 22.99 34.32
N ARG A 690 3.04 23.86 34.77
CA ARG A 690 2.74 25.28 35.03
C ARG A 690 2.23 26.01 33.78
N TYR A 691 2.79 25.69 32.61
CA TYR A 691 2.37 26.29 31.34
C TYR A 691 0.90 25.96 31.04
N GLU A 692 0.49 24.71 31.18
CA GLU A 692 -0.91 24.29 30.98
C GLU A 692 -1.87 24.89 32.02
N VAL A 693 -1.42 25.07 33.27
CA VAL A 693 -2.22 25.74 34.31
C VAL A 693 -2.46 27.21 33.96
N VAL A 694 -1.43 27.93 33.51
CA VAL A 694 -1.57 29.35 33.10
C VAL A 694 -2.48 29.46 31.88
N LYS A 695 -2.22 28.67 30.83
CA LYS A 695 -3.02 28.64 29.60
C LYS A 695 -4.51 28.48 29.87
N LYS A 696 -4.91 27.58 30.77
CA LYS A 696 -6.33 27.33 31.10
C LYS A 696 -7.02 28.44 31.91
N ARG A 697 -6.26 29.36 32.51
CA ARG A 697 -6.80 30.37 33.44
C ARG A 697 -6.59 31.81 32.98
N ILE A 698 -5.60 32.03 32.13
CA ILE A 698 -5.15 33.38 31.78
C ILE A 698 -6.25 34.21 31.13
N ASP A 699 -7.07 33.59 30.27
CA ASP A 699 -8.22 34.21 29.63
C ASP A 699 -9.19 34.87 30.62
N LYS A 700 -9.37 34.24 31.79
CA LYS A 700 -10.34 34.68 32.81
C LYS A 700 -9.77 35.66 33.84
N SER A 701 -8.53 36.09 33.64
CA SER A 701 -7.79 36.85 34.62
C SER A 701 -8.12 38.35 34.56
N ASN A 702 -8.04 39.01 35.72
CA ASN A 702 -8.17 40.46 35.84
C ASN A 702 -6.82 41.17 35.93
N ILE A 703 -6.84 42.48 35.67
CA ILE A 703 -5.72 43.36 35.97
C ILE A 703 -5.58 43.44 37.49
N LYS A 704 -4.36 43.23 38.00
CA LYS A 704 -4.07 43.14 39.44
C LYS A 704 -4.59 44.36 40.20
N GLY A 705 -5.40 44.12 41.23
CA GLY A 705 -6.01 45.16 42.05
C GLY A 705 -7.29 45.78 41.47
N THR A 706 -7.78 45.29 40.33
CA THR A 706 -9.02 45.77 39.70
C THR A 706 -9.98 44.61 39.41
N LYS A 707 -11.20 44.94 38.96
CA LYS A 707 -12.17 43.97 38.41
C LYS A 707 -12.21 43.99 36.88
N GLU A 708 -11.27 44.68 36.24
CA GLU A 708 -11.19 44.78 34.79
C GLU A 708 -10.48 43.54 34.23
N ARG A 709 -11.04 42.91 33.20
CA ARG A 709 -10.39 41.79 32.52
C ARG A 709 -9.14 42.25 31.78
N ILE A 710 -8.13 41.38 31.74
CA ILE A 710 -6.90 41.68 30.99
C ILE A 710 -7.17 41.82 29.48
N THR A 711 -8.15 41.08 28.98
CA THR A 711 -8.58 41.10 27.59
C THR A 711 -9.64 42.17 27.35
N GLU A 712 -9.52 42.87 26.22
CA GLU A 712 -10.45 43.92 25.80
C GLU A 712 -10.73 43.82 24.30
N LYS A 713 -11.90 44.29 23.86
CA LYS A 713 -12.27 44.26 22.45
C LYS A 713 -11.39 45.18 21.62
N GLU A 714 -11.15 44.83 20.36
CA GLU A 714 -10.28 45.55 19.41
C GLU A 714 -8.81 45.65 19.86
N LYS A 715 -8.43 44.98 20.96
CA LYS A 715 -7.08 45.00 21.50
C LYS A 715 -6.52 43.58 21.58
N ILE A 716 -5.22 43.47 21.32
CA ILE A 716 -4.48 42.23 21.51
C ILE A 716 -3.77 42.31 22.85
N THR A 717 -3.98 41.29 23.68
CA THR A 717 -3.32 41.14 24.98
C THR A 717 -2.18 40.14 24.88
N ILE A 718 -0.97 40.56 25.21
CA ILE A 718 0.24 39.73 25.13
C ILE A 718 0.75 39.52 26.55
N VAL A 719 0.58 38.31 27.08
CA VAL A 719 0.97 37.94 28.43
C VAL A 719 2.36 37.30 28.41
N TYR A 720 3.24 37.75 29.29
CA TYR A 720 4.62 37.28 29.39
C TYR A 720 5.08 37.23 30.85
N SER A 721 6.22 36.57 31.08
CA SER A 721 6.78 36.37 32.42
C SER A 721 8.18 36.97 32.58
N GLN A 722 8.91 37.14 31.48
CA GLN A 722 10.31 37.58 31.50
C GLN A 722 10.51 38.91 30.75
N ASN A 723 11.50 39.70 31.17
CA ASN A 723 11.77 41.01 30.54
C ASN A 723 12.36 40.91 29.12
N ASN A 724 12.97 39.78 28.75
CA ASN A 724 13.41 39.52 27.37
C ASN A 724 12.22 39.36 26.42
N GLU A 725 11.17 38.66 26.85
CA GLU A 725 9.90 38.50 26.13
C GLU A 725 9.24 39.86 25.89
N GLU A 726 9.24 40.72 26.92
CA GLU A 726 8.78 42.11 26.82
C GLU A 726 9.53 42.87 25.74
N ALA A 727 10.86 42.87 25.80
CA ALA A 727 11.71 43.59 24.84
C ALA A 727 11.54 43.09 23.40
N GLU A 728 11.33 41.78 23.22
CA GLU A 728 11.07 41.16 21.92
C GLU A 728 9.72 41.60 21.34
N TYR A 729 8.63 41.46 22.11
CA TYR A 729 7.29 41.82 21.63
C TYR A 729 7.11 43.33 21.45
N LEU A 730 7.79 44.17 22.25
CA LEU A 730 7.81 45.61 22.00
C LEU A 730 8.45 45.97 20.66
N LYS A 731 9.44 45.21 20.17
CA LYS A 731 10.00 45.40 18.81
C LYS A 731 8.96 45.03 17.74
N TYR A 732 8.27 43.90 17.91
CA TYR A 732 7.19 43.50 16.99
C TYR A 732 6.08 44.54 16.93
N ILE A 733 5.63 45.04 18.10
CA ILE A 733 4.60 46.07 18.18
C ILE A 733 5.04 47.36 17.47
N LYS A 734 6.25 47.87 17.75
CA LYS A 734 6.77 49.07 17.09
C LYS A 734 6.83 48.93 15.57
N TYR A 735 7.21 47.76 15.09
CA TYR A 735 7.22 47.46 13.65
C TYR A 735 5.81 47.46 13.05
N LEU A 736 4.83 46.83 13.72
CA LEU A 736 3.44 46.83 13.27
C LEU A 736 2.77 48.23 13.39
N GLN A 737 3.19 49.06 14.34
CA GLN A 737 2.81 50.47 14.45
C GLN A 737 3.35 51.29 13.27
N HIS A 738 4.62 51.08 12.89
CA HIS A 738 5.22 51.72 11.70
C HIS A 738 4.44 51.39 10.43
N LYS A 739 3.99 50.13 10.31
CA LYS A 739 3.14 49.65 9.21
C LYS A 739 1.66 50.07 9.31
N LYS A 740 1.28 50.85 10.33
CA LYS A 740 -0.09 51.32 10.59
C LYS A 740 -1.11 50.20 10.77
N ILE A 741 -0.71 49.08 11.37
CA ILE A 741 -1.59 47.97 11.76
C ILE A 741 -2.04 48.13 13.23
N LEU A 742 -1.17 48.64 14.09
CA LEU A 742 -1.43 48.86 15.52
C LEU A 742 -1.38 50.36 15.86
N GLU A 743 -2.19 50.79 16.83
CA GLU A 743 -2.16 52.16 17.34
C GLU A 743 -0.88 52.46 18.15
N PRO A 744 -0.42 53.73 18.22
CA PRO A 744 0.79 54.10 18.98
C PRO A 744 0.70 53.87 20.50
N SER A 745 -0.51 53.84 21.05
CA SER A 745 -0.76 53.66 22.48
C SER A 745 -0.50 52.21 22.90
N ILE A 746 0.33 52.04 23.93
CA ILE A 746 0.64 50.74 24.52
C ILE A 746 0.29 50.81 26.01
N GLU A 747 -0.48 49.85 26.48
CA GLU A 747 -0.81 49.69 27.88
C GLU A 747 0.01 48.53 28.47
N GLN A 748 0.59 48.72 29.65
CA GLN A 748 1.36 47.69 30.36
C GLN A 748 0.84 47.58 31.79
N PHE A 749 0.59 46.34 32.25
CA PHE A 749 0.05 46.09 33.58
C PHE A 749 0.44 44.70 34.12
N GLU A 750 0.26 44.51 35.43
CA GLU A 750 0.40 43.20 36.08
C GLU A 750 -0.92 42.44 36.03
N VAL A 751 -0.84 41.15 35.73
CA VAL A 751 -1.98 40.21 35.79
C VAL A 751 -2.18 39.76 37.23
N GLU A 752 -3.42 39.50 37.64
CA GLU A 752 -3.70 38.92 38.96
C GLU A 752 -2.99 37.57 39.17
N ASP A 753 -2.64 37.26 40.42
CA ASP A 753 -1.91 36.04 40.74
C ASP A 753 -2.79 34.80 40.50
N LEU A 754 -2.29 33.90 39.65
CA LEU A 754 -2.93 32.62 39.36
C LEU A 754 -2.46 31.56 40.36
N GLN A 755 -3.26 30.51 40.54
CA GLN A 755 -2.90 29.44 41.46
C GLN A 755 -1.56 28.79 41.06
N GLY A 756 -0.52 29.02 41.85
CA GLY A 756 0.82 28.48 41.62
C GLY A 756 1.70 29.29 40.65
N VAL A 757 1.24 30.44 40.14
CA VAL A 757 2.01 31.32 39.26
C VAL A 757 1.75 32.78 39.62
N SER A 758 2.82 33.54 39.91
CA SER A 758 2.76 34.96 40.24
C SER A 758 3.75 35.75 39.38
N GLY A 759 3.51 37.06 39.26
CA GLY A 759 4.40 37.98 38.53
C GLY A 759 4.23 38.00 37.01
N LEU A 760 3.09 37.55 36.50
CA LEU A 760 2.75 37.70 35.08
C LEU A 760 2.47 39.17 34.75
N LYS A 761 2.99 39.62 33.61
CA LYS A 761 2.76 40.96 33.06
C LYS A 761 2.08 40.83 31.70
N ALA A 762 1.40 41.89 31.29
CA ALA A 762 0.78 41.94 29.98
C ALA A 762 1.04 43.28 29.28
N ILE A 763 1.14 43.22 27.96
CA ILE A 763 1.05 44.36 27.06
C ILE A 763 -0.30 44.29 26.34
N ARG A 764 -1.03 45.40 26.31
CA ARG A 764 -2.29 45.53 25.57
C ARG A 764 -2.15 46.64 24.54
N VAL A 765 -2.49 46.34 23.29
CA VAL A 765 -2.35 47.27 22.15
C VAL A 765 -3.56 47.17 21.23
N LYS A 766 -4.04 48.31 20.73
CA LYS A 766 -5.23 48.39 19.89
C LYS A 766 -4.91 48.20 18.41
N VAL A 767 -5.76 47.47 17.70
CA VAL A 767 -5.67 47.24 16.25
C VAL A 767 -6.35 48.40 15.49
N ILE A 768 -5.73 48.88 14.42
CA ILE A 768 -6.26 49.99 13.60
C ILE A 768 -7.38 49.48 12.70
N ASN A 769 -8.59 50.03 12.85
CA ASN A 769 -9.80 49.56 12.15
C ASN A 769 -10.20 50.39 10.91
N ASN A 770 -9.33 51.25 10.38
CA ASN A 770 -9.65 52.11 9.22
C ASN A 770 -9.57 51.36 7.88
N THR A 771 -10.67 51.39 7.13
CA THR A 771 -10.93 50.62 5.89
C THR A 771 -10.19 51.08 4.63
N GLU A 772 -9.32 52.09 4.68
CA GLU A 772 -8.78 52.73 3.46
C GLU A 772 -7.41 52.19 2.97
N ASN A 773 -6.73 51.28 3.67
CA ASN A 773 -5.42 50.81 3.19
C ASN A 773 -5.12 49.35 3.57
N LEU A 774 -5.47 48.40 2.70
CA LEU A 774 -4.96 47.03 2.79
C LEU A 774 -4.51 46.52 1.41
N THR A 775 -3.38 47.03 0.93
CA THR A 775 -2.47 46.21 0.12
C THR A 775 -1.45 45.58 1.06
N THR A 776 -1.80 44.43 1.65
CA THR A 776 -0.90 43.62 2.48
C THR A 776 0.18 43.00 1.58
N LYS A 777 1.28 43.74 1.36
CA LYS A 777 2.53 43.11 0.92
C LYS A 777 2.96 42.10 1.99
N LYS A 778 3.52 40.97 1.58
CA LYS A 778 4.08 39.94 2.48
C LYS A 778 5.16 40.58 3.34
N ILE A 779 5.10 40.33 4.65
CA ILE A 779 6.02 40.90 5.64
C ILE A 779 6.72 39.75 6.36
N THR A 780 8.04 39.79 6.38
CA THR A 780 8.93 38.82 7.04
C THR A 780 9.70 39.49 8.18
N TYR A 781 10.28 38.69 9.09
CA TYR A 781 11.18 39.20 10.12
C TYR A 781 12.47 39.77 9.55
N GLN A 782 12.89 39.32 8.36
CA GLN A 782 14.02 39.90 7.65
C GLN A 782 13.73 41.36 7.30
N ASP A 783 12.50 41.67 6.85
CA ASP A 783 12.07 43.05 6.61
C ASP A 783 12.08 43.90 7.89
N LEU A 784 11.84 43.30 9.07
CA LEU A 784 11.96 43.96 10.36
C LEU A 784 13.43 44.24 10.72
N LEU A 785 14.35 43.32 10.43
CA LEU A 785 15.79 43.55 10.63
C LEU A 785 16.34 44.62 9.67
N ASP A 786 15.86 44.64 8.43
CA ASP A 786 16.26 45.62 7.42
C ASP A 786 15.70 47.03 7.70
N GLU A 787 14.55 47.14 8.40
CA GLU A 787 13.99 48.44 8.84
C GLU A 787 14.58 48.96 10.16
N LEU A 788 15.18 48.09 10.98
CA LEU A 788 15.79 48.47 12.27
C LEU A 788 17.29 48.82 12.15
N ASN A 789 17.91 48.50 11.02
CA ASN A 789 19.27 48.92 10.64
C ASN A 789 19.21 50.14 9.73
#